data_AF-Q3TYT7-F1
#
_entry.id   AF-Q3TYT7-F1
#
_cell.length_a   1.000
_cell.length_b   1.000
_cell.length_c   1.000
_cell.angle_alpha   90.00
_cell.angle_beta   90.00
_cell.angle_gamma   90.00
#
_symmetry.space_group_name_H-M   'P 1'
#
loop_
_entity.id
_entity.type
_entity.pdbx_description
1 polymer ?
#
loop_
_entity_poly.entity_id
_entity_poly.type
_entity_poly.pdbx_seq_one_letter_code
_entity_poly.pdbx_strand_id
1 'polypeptide(L)'
;MDSFDPQQLGLSPARFAGTFGSGAASVSCSRLRQVQSVLTQSSKSQPDGILCILGIDSRYNEGCRELANYLLFGLYSQNATDFEKTGFSEEILDDVILLIKSDSVHLYCNPVNYRYLLPYVAHWRNLHFHCMTENEYEDEEAAEEFKISSFVDMVRDCSRIGIPYSSQGHLQIFDMFVVEKWPIVQAFALEGIGGDGFFTMKYELQDVSLSLWNVYSRMDPASLENMLSEDLAVFEHQWTSFFANFDTEIPFLLELSESQAGEPFRSYFGHGMLSSHITENSPHRQPFVLFGNHSTRDNLSAGSFNFPSEGHLVRNTGPAGSFAKHMVAQCVSPKGPLACSRTYFFGATHVPYLGDNEKLPRTTEQIRLLSQIYAAVIEAVLAGIACYAKTCSLAKAKEVAEHTLESGLVFTELVPFKADLRSKVTFHIHAVNNQGRIVPLNNEDTLSFVKTARMTVYDIPDLLGGGGGGGCLGSVVFSESFLTSRILVKEKDGTITPETSYIILTAAIPRFCSWLVEDSEIKLSEKTLQATKGDDCCLGTLLTGGKGAYLYSNSPQSGPEEGSAYFFSGGLLFSHRHHGSIVIAKEHVDAFSFYDGDSTSVVAALLIHFRSSILPHLPVHFHGSSNFLMLALFPKSKIYQAFYSEVFSPWQQQDNSGLSLKVIQEDGLSAEQKRLHSNAQKLFSAL
;
A
#
# COMPACT_ATOMS: atom_id res chain seq x y z
N MET A 1 64.26 6.24 -10.89
CA MET A 1 63.72 5.24 -11.83
C MET A 1 63.03 4.21 -10.98
N ASP A 2 61.71 4.29 -10.89
CA ASP A 2 60.83 3.15 -11.04
C ASP A 2 59.39 3.67 -11.03
N SER A 3 58.64 3.11 -11.96
CA SER A 3 57.33 3.48 -12.49
C SER A 3 56.19 3.25 -11.49
N PHE A 4 55.31 4.23 -11.34
CA PHE A 4 53.95 4.01 -10.83
C PHE A 4 52.98 3.95 -12.01
N ASP A 5 52.28 2.82 -12.06
CA ASP A 5 51.30 2.39 -13.06
C ASP A 5 49.97 3.16 -12.90
N PRO A 6 49.24 3.50 -13.98
CA PRO A 6 47.97 4.21 -13.92
C PRO A 6 46.84 3.20 -13.70
N GLN A 7 46.51 2.93 -12.45
CA GLN A 7 45.29 2.18 -12.13
C GLN A 7 44.06 3.09 -12.17
N GLN A 8 43.21 2.77 -13.14
CA GLN A 8 41.78 3.07 -13.22
C GLN A 8 41.12 3.15 -11.84
N LEU A 9 40.86 4.37 -11.36
CA LEU A 9 39.72 4.63 -10.47
C LEU A 9 38.47 4.66 -11.35
N GLY A 10 37.94 3.47 -11.62
CA GLY A 10 36.57 3.31 -12.10
C GLY A 10 35.62 3.79 -11.01
N LEU A 11 35.38 5.10 -10.97
CA LEU A 11 34.28 5.69 -10.24
C LEU A 11 32.99 5.11 -10.83
N SER A 12 32.27 4.35 -9.99
CA SER A 12 30.93 3.90 -10.32
C SER A 12 30.07 5.14 -10.58
N PRO A 13 29.34 5.23 -11.71
CA PRO A 13 28.39 6.31 -11.92
C PRO A 13 27.43 6.34 -10.74
N ALA A 14 27.12 7.53 -10.23
CA ALA A 14 26.14 7.75 -9.18
C ALA A 14 24.92 6.84 -9.42
N ARG A 15 24.67 5.90 -8.50
CA ARG A 15 23.59 4.90 -8.64
C ARG A 15 22.21 5.53 -8.83
N PHE A 16 22.03 6.81 -8.49
CA PHE A 16 20.79 7.55 -8.72
C PHE A 16 20.59 8.02 -10.17
N ALA A 17 21.64 8.27 -10.95
CA ALA A 17 21.50 8.59 -12.37
C ALA A 17 21.30 7.33 -13.23
N GLY A 18 21.67 6.15 -12.71
CA GLY A 18 21.60 4.87 -13.42
C GLY A 18 20.31 4.07 -13.25
N THR A 19 19.46 4.38 -12.25
CA THR A 19 18.18 3.70 -12.03
C THR A 19 17.02 4.35 -12.78
N PHE A 20 17.03 5.67 -12.95
CA PHE A 20 16.04 6.34 -13.79
C PHE A 20 16.49 6.27 -15.25
N GLY A 21 16.05 5.22 -15.96
CA GLY A 21 16.22 5.08 -17.41
C GLY A 21 15.60 6.25 -18.20
N SER A 22 15.46 6.09 -19.52
CA SER A 22 14.94 7.07 -20.51
C SER A 22 13.73 7.95 -20.11
N GLY A 23 13.02 7.68 -19.01
CA GLY A 23 11.97 8.52 -18.43
C GLY A 23 12.43 9.69 -17.55
N ALA A 24 13.67 9.71 -17.04
CA ALA A 24 14.18 10.73 -16.10
C ALA A 24 14.05 12.17 -16.63
N ALA A 25 14.43 12.38 -17.89
CA ALA A 25 14.34 13.68 -18.55
C ALA A 25 12.88 14.16 -18.67
N SER A 26 11.95 13.25 -19.00
CA SER A 26 10.53 13.60 -19.15
C SER A 26 9.90 14.02 -17.81
N VAL A 27 10.26 13.33 -16.72
CA VAL A 27 9.81 13.65 -15.36
C VAL A 27 10.43 14.97 -14.89
N SER A 28 11.74 15.15 -15.09
CA SER A 28 12.46 16.40 -14.77
C SER A 28 11.81 17.61 -15.45
N CYS A 29 11.59 17.55 -16.78
CA CYS A 29 10.89 18.60 -17.51
C CYS A 29 9.42 18.77 -17.09
N SER A 30 8.76 17.71 -16.62
CA SER A 30 7.39 17.80 -16.10
C SER A 30 7.36 18.54 -14.77
N ARG A 31 8.23 18.20 -13.82
CA ARG A 31 8.36 18.86 -12.51
C ARG A 31 8.68 20.35 -12.68
N LEU A 32 9.63 20.69 -13.55
CA LEU A 32 9.94 22.08 -13.87
C LEU A 32 8.70 22.82 -14.38
N ARG A 33 7.97 22.24 -15.35
CA ARG A 33 6.75 22.87 -15.88
C ARG A 33 5.65 23.07 -14.82
N GLN A 34 5.53 22.15 -13.86
CA GLN A 34 4.59 22.31 -12.75
C GLN A 34 4.99 23.49 -11.85
N VAL A 35 6.28 23.67 -11.57
CA VAL A 35 6.81 24.84 -10.83
C VAL A 35 6.58 26.12 -11.64
N GLN A 36 6.91 26.14 -12.94
CA GLN A 36 6.65 27.27 -13.83
C GLN A 36 5.17 27.61 -13.93
N SER A 37 4.26 26.64 -13.75
CA SER A 37 2.82 26.90 -13.77
C SER A 37 2.40 27.91 -12.69
N VAL A 38 3.09 27.93 -11.53
CA VAL A 38 2.86 28.91 -10.45
C VAL A 38 3.04 30.35 -10.94
N LEU A 39 3.92 30.56 -11.93
CA LEU A 39 4.20 31.86 -12.54
C LEU A 39 3.20 32.28 -13.62
N THR A 40 2.27 31.40 -13.99
CA THR A 40 1.30 31.61 -15.09
C THR A 40 -0.16 31.60 -14.63
N GLN A 41 -0.42 31.31 -13.35
CA GLN A 41 -1.76 31.26 -12.76
C GLN A 41 -2.37 32.64 -12.62
N SER A 42 -3.49 32.90 -13.30
CA SER A 42 -4.19 34.20 -13.40
C SER A 42 -4.51 34.87 -12.05
N SER A 43 -3.51 35.51 -11.44
CA SER A 43 -3.62 36.40 -10.29
C SER A 43 -2.93 37.73 -10.60
N LYS A 44 -3.38 38.81 -9.96
CA LYS A 44 -2.92 40.18 -10.27
C LYS A 44 -1.48 40.48 -9.80
N SER A 45 -0.88 39.60 -8.98
CA SER A 45 0.44 39.77 -8.36
C SER A 45 1.29 38.50 -8.50
N GLN A 46 1.55 38.08 -9.73
CA GLN A 46 2.43 36.93 -10.01
C GLN A 46 3.89 37.37 -10.02
N PRO A 47 4.81 36.53 -9.52
CA PRO A 47 6.23 36.81 -9.65
C PRO A 47 6.67 36.57 -11.10
N ASP A 48 7.72 37.26 -11.53
CA ASP A 48 8.32 37.07 -12.86
C ASP A 48 9.26 35.85 -12.88
N GLY A 49 9.76 35.46 -11.70
CA GLY A 49 10.52 34.23 -11.49
C GLY A 49 10.54 33.78 -10.03
N ILE A 50 10.87 32.50 -9.80
CA ILE A 50 11.10 31.91 -8.48
C ILE A 50 12.59 31.79 -8.26
N LEU A 51 13.09 32.44 -7.20
CA LEU A 51 14.50 32.43 -6.82
C LEU A 51 14.72 31.40 -5.70
N CYS A 52 15.62 30.45 -5.96
CA CYS A 52 15.98 29.36 -5.07
C CYS A 52 17.49 29.38 -4.87
N ILE A 53 17.94 29.68 -3.65
CA ILE A 53 19.35 29.79 -3.28
C ILE A 53 19.64 28.72 -2.24
N LEU A 54 20.62 27.86 -2.49
CA LEU A 54 21.02 26.80 -1.56
C LEU A 54 22.15 27.25 -0.62
N GLY A 55 22.39 26.44 0.41
CA GLY A 55 23.55 26.59 1.29
C GLY A 55 23.59 27.87 2.12
N ILE A 56 24.82 28.27 2.46
CA ILE A 56 25.09 29.43 3.31
C ILE A 56 24.57 30.75 2.70
N ASP A 57 24.48 30.84 1.37
CA ASP A 57 24.06 32.04 0.66
C ASP A 57 22.58 32.40 0.88
N SER A 58 21.74 31.45 1.32
CA SER A 58 20.38 31.70 1.82
C SER A 58 20.23 31.48 3.33
N ARG A 59 21.35 31.33 4.05
CA ARG A 59 21.41 30.88 5.45
C ARG A 59 20.69 29.53 5.64
N TYR A 60 20.93 28.60 4.71
CA TYR A 60 20.36 27.25 4.70
C TYR A 60 18.83 27.27 4.69
N ASN A 61 18.23 28.05 3.79
CA ASN A 61 16.78 28.15 3.71
C ASN A 61 16.15 26.81 3.28
N GLU A 62 15.33 26.26 4.17
CA GLU A 62 14.69 24.95 3.99
C GLU A 62 13.71 24.90 2.81
N GLY A 63 12.99 25.99 2.52
CA GLY A 63 12.06 26.02 1.39
C GLY A 63 12.77 26.00 0.04
N CYS A 64 13.93 26.67 -0.08
CA CYS A 64 14.81 26.57 -1.25
C CYS A 64 15.32 25.13 -1.42
N ARG A 65 15.80 24.51 -0.34
CA ARG A 65 16.26 23.12 -0.38
C ARG A 65 15.15 22.15 -0.79
N GLU A 66 13.93 22.36 -0.32
CA GLU A 66 12.76 21.56 -0.71
C GLU A 66 12.45 21.68 -2.21
N LEU A 67 12.48 22.89 -2.76
CA LEU A 67 12.29 23.13 -4.20
C LEU A 67 13.39 22.44 -5.03
N ALA A 68 14.65 22.59 -4.64
CA ALA A 68 15.77 21.94 -5.31
C ALA A 68 15.64 20.41 -5.28
N ASN A 69 15.29 19.84 -4.13
CA ASN A 69 15.06 18.40 -3.97
C ASN A 69 13.89 17.89 -4.83
N TYR A 70 12.82 18.67 -4.95
CA TYR A 70 11.73 18.32 -5.86
C TYR A 70 12.22 18.25 -7.31
N LEU A 71 12.93 19.28 -7.79
CA LEU A 71 13.42 19.34 -9.18
C LEU A 71 14.52 18.31 -9.48
N LEU A 72 15.37 18.01 -8.49
CA LEU A 72 16.60 17.24 -8.64
C LEU A 72 16.53 15.89 -7.92
N PHE A 73 15.33 15.34 -7.77
CA PHE A 73 15.09 13.97 -7.29
C PHE A 73 15.76 13.65 -5.94
N GLY A 74 15.73 14.60 -5.01
CA GLY A 74 16.26 14.41 -3.66
C GLY A 74 17.79 14.51 -3.54
N LEU A 75 18.48 15.08 -4.53
CA LEU A 75 19.95 15.22 -4.54
C LEU A 75 20.52 15.86 -3.26
N TYR A 76 19.77 16.77 -2.63
CA TYR A 76 20.15 17.51 -1.42
C TYR A 76 19.38 17.00 -0.18
N SER A 77 18.91 15.75 -0.18
CA SER A 77 18.26 15.15 0.99
C SER A 77 19.31 14.53 1.94
N GLN A 78 19.10 14.69 3.25
CA GLN A 78 20.08 14.46 4.32
C GLN A 78 20.43 12.98 4.61
N ASN A 79 20.86 12.22 3.61
CA ASN A 79 21.57 10.97 3.88
C ASN A 79 23.07 11.25 3.93
N ALA A 80 23.60 11.43 5.15
CA ALA A 80 25.04 11.64 5.41
C ALA A 80 25.94 10.58 4.75
N THR A 81 25.41 9.40 4.48
CA THR A 81 26.10 8.29 3.81
C THR A 81 26.33 8.49 2.30
N ASP A 82 25.66 9.45 1.66
CA ASP A 82 25.88 9.76 0.25
C ASP A 82 26.93 10.87 0.04
N PHE A 83 27.08 11.81 0.98
CA PHE A 83 28.12 12.83 0.96
C PHE A 83 29.53 12.24 1.13
N GLU A 84 29.69 11.21 1.97
CA GLU A 84 30.95 10.48 2.11
C GLU A 84 31.40 9.82 0.79
N LYS A 85 30.48 9.56 -0.15
CA LYS A 85 30.79 8.96 -1.45
C LYS A 85 31.23 9.97 -2.51
N THR A 86 30.87 11.25 -2.37
CA THR A 86 31.26 12.30 -3.33
C THR A 86 32.63 12.88 -3.02
N GLY A 87 33.05 12.84 -1.75
CA GLY A 87 34.35 13.36 -1.31
C GLY A 87 34.42 14.89 -1.19
N PHE A 88 33.29 15.59 -1.35
CA PHE A 88 33.17 17.05 -1.23
C PHE A 88 32.32 17.45 -0.02
N SER A 89 32.56 18.62 0.56
CA SER A 89 31.76 19.15 1.67
C SER A 89 30.37 19.58 1.21
N GLU A 90 29.41 19.61 2.15
CA GLU A 90 28.05 20.12 1.91
C GLU A 90 28.09 21.57 1.38
N GLU A 91 28.99 22.41 1.91
CA GLU A 91 29.17 23.79 1.46
C GLU A 91 29.51 23.91 -0.04
N ILE A 92 30.35 23.00 -0.57
CA ILE A 92 30.70 23.00 -1.99
C ILE A 92 29.51 22.54 -2.83
N LEU A 93 28.74 21.56 -2.36
CA LEU A 93 27.62 20.99 -3.11
C LEU A 93 26.39 21.91 -3.12
N ASP A 94 26.22 22.68 -2.06
CA ASP A 94 25.11 23.63 -1.90
C ASP A 94 25.37 24.99 -2.56
N ASP A 95 26.55 25.24 -3.14
CA ASP A 95 26.85 26.47 -3.90
C ASP A 95 26.15 26.47 -5.27
N VAL A 96 24.83 26.69 -5.22
CA VAL A 96 23.90 26.63 -6.36
C VAL A 96 22.81 27.69 -6.22
N ILE A 97 22.56 28.42 -7.30
CA ILE A 97 21.47 29.39 -7.40
C ILE A 97 20.61 29.07 -8.62
N LEU A 98 19.31 28.94 -8.40
CA LEU A 98 18.31 28.68 -9.43
C LEU A 98 17.36 29.87 -9.53
N LEU A 99 17.18 30.40 -10.74
CA LEU A 99 16.11 31.33 -11.06
C LEU A 99 15.22 30.72 -12.15
N ILE A 100 14.01 30.34 -11.76
CA ILE A 100 13.03 29.70 -12.64
C ILE A 100 12.06 30.78 -13.14
N LYS A 101 12.08 31.06 -14.44
CA LYS A 101 11.13 31.95 -15.12
C LYS A 101 10.06 31.13 -15.84
N SER A 102 9.04 31.79 -16.38
CA SER A 102 7.93 31.11 -17.07
C SER A 102 8.36 30.35 -18.33
N ASP A 103 9.44 30.79 -18.99
CA ASP A 103 9.94 30.22 -20.25
C ASP A 103 11.44 29.87 -20.25
N SER A 104 12.20 30.23 -19.22
CA SER A 104 13.64 29.93 -19.09
C SER A 104 14.03 29.57 -17.66
N VAL A 105 15.21 28.98 -17.51
CA VAL A 105 15.83 28.71 -16.20
C VAL A 105 17.26 29.20 -16.24
N HIS A 106 17.66 29.95 -15.23
CA HIS A 106 19.05 30.30 -15.01
C HIS A 106 19.57 29.49 -13.82
N LEU A 107 20.76 28.91 -13.97
CA LEU A 107 21.42 28.08 -12.97
C LEU A 107 22.87 28.55 -12.82
N TYR A 108 23.20 29.11 -11.67
CA TYR A 108 24.58 29.26 -11.23
C TYR A 108 25.00 28.02 -10.44
N CYS A 109 26.22 27.54 -10.70
CA CYS A 109 26.86 26.51 -9.90
C CYS A 109 28.39 26.58 -10.06
N ASN A 110 29.13 26.12 -9.05
CA ASN A 110 30.57 25.92 -9.18
C ASN A 110 30.92 24.76 -10.16
N PRO A 111 32.18 24.65 -10.62
CA PRO A 111 32.59 23.62 -11.58
C PRO A 111 32.40 22.18 -11.09
N VAL A 112 32.45 21.97 -9.77
CA VAL A 112 32.19 20.67 -9.13
C VAL A 112 30.73 20.27 -9.36
N ASN A 113 29.79 21.15 -9.00
CA ASN A 113 28.35 20.94 -9.15
C ASN A 113 27.91 20.80 -10.60
N TYR A 114 28.60 21.46 -11.54
CA TYR A 114 28.28 21.34 -12.96
C TYR A 114 28.16 19.88 -13.41
N ARG A 115 29.11 19.02 -13.04
CA ARG A 115 29.11 17.60 -13.42
C ARG A 115 27.96 16.81 -12.79
N TYR A 116 27.58 17.16 -11.57
CA TYR A 116 26.50 16.48 -10.84
C TYR A 116 25.11 16.93 -11.28
N LEU A 117 24.94 18.22 -11.60
CA LEU A 117 23.66 18.80 -11.99
C LEU A 117 23.30 18.51 -13.45
N LEU A 118 24.30 18.47 -14.34
CA LEU A 118 24.09 18.35 -15.79
C LEU A 118 23.14 17.19 -16.17
N PRO A 119 23.24 15.97 -15.63
CA PRO A 119 22.30 14.88 -15.94
C PRO A 119 20.84 15.21 -15.66
N TYR A 120 20.56 16.02 -14.64
CA TYR A 120 19.21 16.38 -14.21
C TYR A 120 18.61 17.52 -15.02
N VAL A 121 19.44 18.50 -15.37
CA VAL A 121 18.99 19.79 -15.92
C VAL A 121 19.24 19.97 -17.42
N ALA A 122 20.13 19.20 -18.05
CA ALA A 122 20.51 19.39 -19.46
C ALA A 122 19.34 19.34 -20.46
N HIS A 123 18.22 18.75 -20.05
CA HIS A 123 17.01 18.61 -20.85
C HIS A 123 16.02 19.76 -20.67
N TRP A 124 16.28 20.68 -19.74
CA TRP A 124 15.42 21.84 -19.49
C TRP A 124 15.46 22.81 -20.65
N ARG A 125 14.28 23.33 -21.01
CA ARG A 125 14.14 24.27 -22.12
C ARG A 125 14.68 25.64 -21.70
N ASN A 126 15.45 26.28 -22.58
CA ASN A 126 16.03 27.60 -22.36
C ASN A 126 16.82 27.69 -21.04
N LEU A 127 17.68 26.69 -20.80
CA LEU A 127 18.58 26.67 -19.65
C LEU A 127 19.81 27.54 -19.91
N HIS A 128 20.10 28.44 -18.97
CA HIS A 128 21.27 29.31 -18.96
C HIS A 128 22.19 28.93 -17.79
N PHE A 129 23.34 28.34 -18.09
CA PHE A 129 24.36 28.02 -17.09
C PHE A 129 25.29 29.20 -16.85
N HIS A 130 25.51 29.52 -15.57
CA HIS A 130 26.51 30.45 -15.07
C HIS A 130 27.53 29.64 -14.28
N CYS A 131 28.62 29.21 -14.92
CA CYS A 131 29.64 28.37 -14.33
C CYS A 131 31.00 28.75 -14.92
N MET A 132 31.99 28.97 -14.07
CA MET A 132 33.38 29.16 -14.50
C MET A 132 34.00 27.82 -14.92
N THR A 133 35.16 27.88 -15.58
CA THR A 133 35.99 26.68 -15.77
C THR A 133 36.71 26.31 -14.48
N GLU A 134 37.16 25.05 -14.36
CA GLU A 134 37.91 24.58 -13.18
C GLU A 134 39.16 25.44 -12.90
N ASN A 135 39.85 25.90 -13.95
CA ASN A 135 41.05 26.74 -13.81
C ASN A 135 40.73 28.17 -13.35
N GLU A 136 39.63 28.75 -13.81
CA GLU A 136 39.23 30.10 -13.41
C GLU A 136 38.71 30.13 -11.97
N TYR A 137 38.14 29.02 -11.51
CA TYR A 137 37.61 28.88 -10.15
C TYR A 137 38.70 28.71 -9.08
N GLU A 138 39.97 28.50 -9.47
CA GLU A 138 41.09 28.48 -8.51
C GLU A 138 41.35 29.86 -7.87
N ASP A 139 40.91 30.94 -8.52
CA ASP A 139 40.94 32.29 -7.96
C ASP A 139 39.64 32.56 -7.19
N GLU A 140 39.71 32.48 -5.86
CA GLU A 140 38.57 32.66 -4.96
C GLU A 140 37.91 34.04 -5.10
N GLU A 141 38.69 35.10 -5.35
CA GLU A 141 38.16 36.46 -5.50
C GLU A 141 37.39 36.58 -6.81
N ALA A 142 37.97 36.09 -7.91
CA ALA A 142 37.29 36.06 -9.21
C ALA A 142 36.05 35.16 -9.20
N ALA A 143 36.07 34.06 -8.45
CA ALA A 143 34.94 33.15 -8.29
C ALA A 143 33.76 33.81 -7.58
N GLU A 144 34.01 34.52 -6.48
CA GLU A 144 32.96 35.25 -5.76
C GLU A 144 32.42 36.44 -6.58
N GLU A 145 33.27 37.20 -7.27
CA GLU A 145 32.82 38.26 -8.19
C GLU A 145 31.97 37.70 -9.34
N PHE A 146 32.35 36.55 -9.90
CA PHE A 146 31.58 35.88 -10.94
C PHE A 146 30.22 35.42 -10.43
N LYS A 147 30.14 34.85 -9.21
CA LYS A 147 28.87 34.46 -8.59
C LYS A 147 27.94 35.67 -8.42
N ILE A 148 28.45 36.79 -7.90
CA ILE A 148 27.67 38.02 -7.69
C ILE A 148 27.19 38.59 -9.02
N SER A 149 28.08 38.71 -10.01
CA SER A 149 27.71 39.24 -11.33
C SER A 149 26.72 38.34 -12.08
N SER A 150 26.86 37.01 -11.94
CA SER A 150 25.89 36.04 -12.44
C SER A 150 24.53 36.24 -11.78
N PHE A 151 24.48 36.37 -10.45
CA PHE A 151 23.24 36.62 -9.72
C PHE A 151 22.55 37.92 -10.19
N VAL A 152 23.30 39.00 -10.38
CA VAL A 152 22.78 40.27 -10.92
C VAL A 152 22.21 40.11 -12.33
N ASP A 153 22.89 39.36 -13.20
CA ASP A 153 22.42 39.12 -14.57
C ASP A 153 21.13 38.28 -14.59
N MET A 154 21.06 37.23 -13.76
CA MET A 154 19.89 36.36 -13.63
C MET A 154 18.60 37.17 -13.35
N VAL A 155 18.66 38.08 -12.37
CA VAL A 155 17.49 38.83 -11.86
C VAL A 155 17.19 40.13 -12.60
N ARG A 156 18.03 40.55 -13.56
CA ARG A 156 17.95 41.87 -14.22
C ARG A 156 16.58 42.17 -14.85
N ASP A 157 15.95 41.16 -15.45
CA ASP A 157 14.68 41.30 -16.18
C ASP A 157 13.44 41.01 -15.31
N CYS A 158 13.60 40.87 -14.00
CA CYS A 158 12.49 40.65 -13.06
C CYS A 158 12.08 41.99 -12.42
N SER A 159 10.82 42.13 -12.05
CA SER A 159 10.32 43.18 -11.16
C SER A 159 9.79 42.60 -9.86
N ARG A 160 9.18 41.41 -9.92
CA ARG A 160 8.65 40.64 -8.79
C ARG A 160 9.32 39.28 -8.71
N ILE A 161 9.77 38.89 -7.53
CA ILE A 161 10.50 37.63 -7.33
C ILE A 161 9.80 36.81 -6.24
N GLY A 162 9.49 35.55 -6.58
CA GLY A 162 8.94 34.57 -5.67
C GLY A 162 10.04 33.89 -4.86
N ILE A 163 9.89 33.85 -3.54
CA ILE A 163 10.81 33.15 -2.64
C ILE A 163 10.09 31.94 -2.03
N PRO A 164 10.62 30.71 -2.15
CA PRO A 164 10.15 29.56 -1.40
C PRO A 164 10.64 29.69 0.06
N TYR A 165 10.03 30.60 0.81
CA TYR A 165 10.52 31.03 2.12
C TYR A 165 10.38 29.97 3.21
N SER A 166 9.27 29.23 3.20
CA SER A 166 8.88 28.25 4.21
C SER A 166 8.97 26.83 3.66
N SER A 167 9.41 25.88 4.49
CA SER A 167 9.32 24.46 4.18
C SER A 167 7.98 23.86 4.62
N GLN A 168 7.56 22.80 3.94
CA GLN A 168 6.26 22.18 4.18
C GLN A 168 6.10 21.69 5.63
N GLY A 169 5.08 22.23 6.32
CA GLY A 169 4.84 21.95 7.76
C GLY A 169 5.39 23.01 8.72
N HIS A 170 6.26 23.91 8.25
CA HIS A 170 6.81 25.03 9.01
C HIS A 170 6.49 26.36 8.33
N LEU A 171 5.25 26.81 8.47
CA LEU A 171 4.86 28.11 7.94
C LEU A 171 5.52 29.21 8.77
N GLN A 172 6.46 29.94 8.18
CA GLN A 172 7.06 31.11 8.78
C GLN A 172 6.33 32.36 8.29
N ILE A 173 6.25 33.39 9.14
CA ILE A 173 5.76 34.70 8.71
C ILE A 173 6.79 35.26 7.73
N PHE A 174 6.34 35.52 6.50
CA PHE A 174 7.22 36.08 5.47
C PHE A 174 7.73 37.46 5.88
N ASP A 175 9.06 37.60 5.91
CA ASP A 175 9.75 38.85 6.22
C ASP A 175 10.82 39.12 5.16
N MET A 176 10.58 40.11 4.31
CA MET A 176 11.53 40.49 3.26
C MET A 176 12.88 40.93 3.83
N PHE A 177 12.93 41.47 5.05
CA PHE A 177 14.18 41.91 5.68
C PHE A 177 15.03 40.75 6.17
N VAL A 178 14.44 39.55 6.33
CA VAL A 178 15.22 38.33 6.54
C VAL A 178 15.90 37.91 5.26
N VAL A 179 15.20 38.00 4.12
CA VAL A 179 15.77 37.71 2.79
C VAL A 179 16.86 38.72 2.43
N GLU A 180 16.68 40.02 2.74
CA GLU A 180 17.72 41.05 2.54
C GLU A 180 19.01 40.76 3.34
N LYS A 181 18.96 39.92 4.38
CA LYS A 181 20.14 39.53 5.19
C LYS A 181 20.84 38.27 4.67
N TRP A 182 20.36 37.67 3.58
CA TRP A 182 21.02 36.53 2.94
C TRP A 182 22.34 36.98 2.30
N PRO A 183 23.47 36.28 2.51
CA PRO A 183 24.78 36.72 2.04
C PRO A 183 24.82 37.16 0.57
N ILE A 184 24.30 36.33 -0.35
CA ILE A 184 24.29 36.68 -1.78
C ILE A 184 23.38 37.88 -2.10
N VAL A 185 22.27 38.03 -1.36
CA VAL A 185 21.35 39.16 -1.51
C VAL A 185 22.00 40.45 -0.99
N GLN A 186 22.79 40.37 0.09
CA GLN A 186 23.58 41.50 0.57
C GLN A 186 24.68 41.88 -0.42
N ALA A 187 25.31 40.89 -1.06
CA ALA A 187 26.35 41.11 -2.07
C ALA A 187 25.81 41.84 -3.31
N PHE A 188 24.50 41.76 -3.59
CA PHE A 188 23.85 42.53 -4.64
C PHE A 188 24.06 44.04 -4.49
N ALA A 189 24.18 44.55 -3.27
CA ALA A 189 24.34 45.98 -3.01
C ALA A 189 25.79 46.49 -3.14
N LEU A 190 26.76 45.60 -3.44
CA LEU A 190 28.16 45.98 -3.57
C LEU A 190 28.38 46.89 -4.79
N GLU A 191 29.00 48.05 -4.58
CA GLU A 191 29.29 49.00 -5.64
C GLU A 191 30.30 48.41 -6.64
N GLY A 192 30.02 48.56 -7.94
CA GLY A 192 30.92 48.18 -9.04
C GLY A 192 30.74 46.76 -9.59
N ILE A 193 30.42 45.79 -8.74
CA ILE A 193 30.17 44.38 -9.14
C ILE A 193 28.70 43.95 -8.95
N GLY A 194 27.98 44.59 -8.04
CA GLY A 194 26.59 44.32 -7.72
C GLY A 194 25.59 45.03 -8.65
N GLY A 195 24.32 45.00 -8.26
CA GLY A 195 23.22 45.61 -9.01
C GLY A 195 22.86 47.04 -8.59
N ASP A 196 23.71 47.66 -7.75
CA ASP A 196 23.60 48.98 -7.13
C ASP A 196 22.32 49.21 -6.30
N GLY A 197 22.47 49.26 -4.97
CA GLY A 197 21.39 49.48 -4.00
C GLY A 197 20.84 48.20 -3.36
N PHE A 198 19.94 48.35 -2.38
CA PHE A 198 19.31 47.22 -1.68
C PHE A 198 18.41 46.41 -2.62
N PHE A 199 18.41 45.08 -2.46
CA PHE A 199 17.71 44.17 -3.36
C PHE A 199 16.19 44.39 -3.29
N THR A 200 15.64 44.46 -2.08
CA THR A 200 14.21 44.74 -1.80
C THR A 200 13.74 46.14 -2.19
N MET A 201 14.65 47.08 -2.48
CA MET A 201 14.27 48.38 -3.05
C MET A 201 14.08 48.32 -4.57
N LYS A 202 14.71 47.33 -5.23
CA LYS A 202 14.67 47.16 -6.68
C LYS A 202 13.64 46.11 -7.12
N TYR A 203 13.46 45.06 -6.32
CA TYR A 203 12.55 43.96 -6.61
C TYR A 203 11.52 43.77 -5.50
N GLU A 204 10.27 43.57 -5.89
CA GLU A 204 9.19 43.22 -4.96
C GLU A 204 9.23 41.71 -4.67
N LEU A 205 9.40 41.34 -3.39
CA LEU A 205 9.49 39.94 -2.98
C LEU A 205 8.13 39.42 -2.49
N GLN A 206 7.82 38.18 -2.86
CA GLN A 206 6.60 37.49 -2.44
C GLN A 206 6.88 36.04 -2.03
N ASP A 207 6.19 35.57 -1.00
CA ASP A 207 6.23 34.16 -0.61
C ASP A 207 5.44 33.30 -1.60
N VAL A 208 6.07 32.25 -2.14
CA VAL A 208 5.44 31.27 -3.03
C VAL A 208 5.33 29.86 -2.42
N SER A 209 5.69 29.70 -1.14
CA SER A 209 5.76 28.41 -0.46
C SER A 209 4.45 27.62 -0.55
N LEU A 210 3.32 28.24 -0.26
CA LEU A 210 2.00 27.56 -0.31
C LEU A 210 1.66 27.05 -1.72
N SER A 211 1.95 27.85 -2.75
CA SER A 211 1.71 27.47 -4.15
C SER A 211 2.59 26.29 -4.57
N LEU A 212 3.85 26.30 -4.12
CA LEU A 212 4.80 25.23 -4.37
C LEU A 212 4.44 23.94 -3.62
N TRP A 213 3.97 24.02 -2.38
CA TRP A 213 3.51 22.84 -1.64
C TRP A 213 2.35 22.13 -2.34
N ASN A 214 1.45 22.87 -2.99
CA ASN A 214 0.40 22.27 -3.81
C ASN A 214 0.99 21.48 -4.98
N VAL A 215 2.08 21.98 -5.60
CA VAL A 215 2.82 21.25 -6.64
C VAL A 215 3.46 19.97 -6.07
N TYR A 216 4.19 20.08 -4.96
CA TYR A 216 4.91 18.95 -4.35
C TYR A 216 3.98 17.85 -3.82
N SER A 217 2.76 18.23 -3.43
CA SER A 217 1.77 17.32 -2.86
C SER A 217 1.23 16.28 -3.85
N ARG A 218 1.40 16.53 -5.16
CA ARG A 218 0.90 15.68 -6.24
C ARG A 218 1.81 14.47 -6.45
N MET A 219 1.21 13.32 -6.68
CA MET A 219 1.92 12.11 -7.08
C MET A 219 2.33 12.19 -8.55
N ASP A 220 3.63 12.29 -8.79
CA ASP A 220 4.24 12.14 -10.12
C ASP A 220 4.94 10.77 -10.24
N PRO A 221 5.44 10.39 -11.43
CA PRO A 221 6.08 9.08 -11.61
C PRO A 221 7.26 8.81 -10.67
N ALA A 222 8.06 9.82 -10.32
CA ALA A 222 9.19 9.63 -9.42
C ALA A 222 8.75 9.53 -7.96
N SER A 223 7.75 10.30 -7.53
CA SER A 223 7.12 10.11 -6.21
C SER A 223 6.43 8.75 -6.10
N LEU A 224 5.80 8.27 -7.18
CA LEU A 224 5.18 6.95 -7.24
C LEU A 224 6.23 5.84 -7.14
N GLU A 225 7.34 5.96 -7.87
CA GLU A 225 8.44 5.00 -7.82
C GLU A 225 9.01 4.89 -6.41
N ASN A 226 9.35 6.01 -5.78
CA ASN A 226 9.83 6.04 -4.38
C ASN A 226 8.81 5.41 -3.41
N MET A 227 7.52 5.75 -3.56
CA MET A 227 6.47 5.16 -2.73
C MET A 227 6.37 3.64 -2.91
N LEU A 228 6.55 3.13 -4.13
CA LEU A 228 6.49 1.68 -4.41
C LEU A 228 7.75 0.95 -3.93
N SER A 229 8.94 1.53 -4.08
CA SER A 229 10.21 0.89 -3.74
C SER A 229 10.56 0.96 -2.25
N GLU A 230 10.19 2.05 -1.57
CA GLU A 230 10.56 2.30 -0.19
C GLU A 230 9.34 2.24 0.73
N ASP A 231 8.40 3.17 0.57
CA ASP A 231 7.29 3.34 1.52
C ASP A 231 6.40 2.10 1.61
N LEU A 232 6.04 1.51 0.48
CA LEU A 232 5.18 0.33 0.42
C LEU A 232 5.87 -0.89 1.03
N ALA A 233 7.17 -1.08 0.78
CA ALA A 233 7.93 -2.18 1.36
C ALA A 233 8.01 -2.06 2.89
N VAL A 234 8.28 -0.86 3.41
CA VAL A 234 8.29 -0.60 4.85
C VAL A 234 6.89 -0.79 5.45
N PHE A 235 5.84 -0.34 4.75
CA PHE A 235 4.45 -0.49 5.16
C PHE A 235 4.03 -1.98 5.25
N GLU A 236 4.36 -2.78 4.24
CA GLU A 236 4.11 -4.23 4.22
C GLU A 236 4.90 -4.97 5.30
N HIS A 237 6.13 -4.52 5.57
CA HIS A 237 6.93 -5.06 6.67
C HIS A 237 6.23 -4.86 8.02
N GLN A 238 5.57 -3.71 8.26
CA GLN A 238 4.82 -3.51 9.50
C GLN A 238 3.67 -4.50 9.67
N TRP A 239 2.98 -4.84 8.58
CA TRP A 239 1.94 -5.88 8.62
C TRP A 239 2.53 -7.26 8.91
N THR A 240 3.70 -7.57 8.34
CA THR A 240 4.41 -8.82 8.63
C THR A 240 4.77 -8.92 10.12
N SER A 241 5.33 -7.85 10.69
CA SER A 241 5.64 -7.76 12.12
C SER A 241 4.39 -7.82 13.00
N PHE A 242 3.28 -7.21 12.57
CA PHE A 242 1.99 -7.33 13.23
C PHE A 242 1.49 -8.78 13.28
N PHE A 243 1.54 -9.52 12.17
CA PHE A 243 1.10 -10.91 12.14
C PHE A 243 1.98 -11.83 12.98
N ALA A 244 3.28 -11.55 13.07
CA ALA A 244 4.20 -12.33 13.89
C ALA A 244 3.82 -12.36 15.38
N ASN A 245 3.13 -11.31 15.89
CA ASN A 245 2.61 -11.30 17.27
C ASN A 245 1.61 -12.42 17.56
N PHE A 246 0.92 -12.93 16.52
CA PHE A 246 -0.12 -13.95 16.63
C PHE A 246 0.39 -15.36 16.34
N ASP A 247 1.64 -15.51 15.90
CA ASP A 247 2.30 -16.80 15.66
C ASP A 247 2.91 -17.36 16.95
N THR A 248 2.10 -17.41 18.01
CA THR A 248 2.48 -17.91 19.34
C THR A 248 1.61 -19.10 19.74
N GLU A 249 2.11 -19.94 20.67
CA GLU A 249 1.34 -21.08 21.17
C GLU A 249 0.17 -20.62 22.07
N ILE A 250 -0.92 -21.40 22.10
CA ILE A 250 -1.96 -21.23 23.12
C ILE A 250 -1.37 -21.68 24.47
N PRO A 251 -1.54 -20.93 25.59
CA PRO A 251 -2.50 -19.86 25.83
C PRO A 251 -1.97 -18.43 25.62
N PHE A 252 -0.74 -18.24 25.14
CA PHE A 252 -0.12 -16.90 25.05
C PHE A 252 -0.92 -15.96 24.15
N LEU A 253 -1.56 -16.49 23.11
CA LEU A 253 -2.47 -15.76 22.24
C LEU A 253 -3.65 -15.11 23.00
N LEU A 254 -4.17 -15.78 24.04
CA LEU A 254 -5.27 -15.28 24.88
C LEU A 254 -4.85 -14.13 25.81
N GLU A 255 -3.55 -14.06 26.15
CA GLU A 255 -2.95 -13.02 26.99
C GLU A 255 -2.41 -11.83 26.18
N LEU A 256 -2.52 -11.87 24.85
CA LEU A 256 -2.08 -10.77 24.00
C LEU A 256 -2.99 -9.55 24.20
N SER A 257 -2.37 -8.39 24.48
CA SER A 257 -3.08 -7.11 24.64
C SER A 257 -3.18 -6.32 23.32
N GLU A 258 -4.15 -5.40 23.24
CA GLU A 258 -4.25 -4.44 22.12
C GLU A 258 -2.95 -3.62 21.96
N SER A 259 -2.30 -3.29 23.08
CA SER A 259 -1.03 -2.55 23.10
C SER A 259 0.12 -3.35 22.49
N GLN A 260 0.24 -4.62 22.85
CA GLN A 260 1.26 -5.53 22.31
C GLN A 260 1.03 -5.80 20.82
N ALA A 261 -0.21 -6.16 20.46
CA ALA A 261 -0.56 -6.43 19.07
C ALA A 261 -0.33 -5.22 18.16
N GLY A 262 -0.69 -4.01 18.61
CA GLY A 262 -0.55 -2.78 17.84
C GLY A 262 0.82 -2.11 17.90
N GLU A 263 1.79 -2.63 18.65
CA GLU A 263 3.12 -2.03 18.82
C GLU A 263 3.81 -1.71 17.48
N PRO A 264 3.88 -2.62 16.49
CA PRO A 264 4.56 -2.33 15.23
C PRO A 264 3.99 -1.10 14.52
N PHE A 265 2.66 -0.95 14.51
CA PHE A 265 2.00 0.19 13.87
C PHE A 265 2.22 1.50 14.65
N ARG A 266 2.18 1.42 15.99
CA ARG A 266 2.38 2.59 16.86
C ARG A 266 3.80 3.12 16.76
N SER A 267 4.80 2.25 16.84
CA SER A 267 6.20 2.64 16.78
C SER A 267 6.55 3.16 15.39
N TYR A 268 6.11 2.48 14.33
CA TYR A 268 6.27 2.96 12.95
C TYR A 268 5.69 4.37 12.77
N PHE A 269 4.43 4.58 13.14
CA PHE A 269 3.78 5.87 13.00
C PHE A 269 4.40 6.92 13.92
N GLY A 270 4.64 6.59 15.19
CA GLY A 270 5.22 7.49 16.19
C GLY A 270 6.61 7.99 15.80
N HIS A 271 7.51 7.09 15.41
CA HIS A 271 8.86 7.47 14.95
C HIS A 271 8.81 8.28 13.64
N GLY A 272 7.92 7.91 12.71
CA GLY A 272 7.74 8.70 11.49
C GLY A 272 7.19 10.10 11.76
N MET A 273 6.31 10.25 12.75
CA MET A 273 5.74 11.53 13.14
C MET A 273 6.72 12.41 13.91
N LEU A 274 7.66 11.84 14.70
CA LEU A 274 8.71 12.60 15.40
C LEU A 274 9.57 13.44 14.45
N SER A 275 9.80 12.93 13.24
CA SER A 275 10.53 13.61 12.18
C SER A 275 9.62 14.40 11.24
N SER A 276 8.31 14.44 11.50
CA SER A 276 7.33 15.18 10.72
C SER A 276 6.92 16.44 11.46
N HIS A 277 6.83 17.56 10.74
CA HIS A 277 6.29 18.81 11.27
C HIS A 277 4.79 18.93 10.97
N ILE A 278 4.12 17.78 10.79
CA ILE A 278 2.71 17.70 10.44
C ILE A 278 1.90 17.73 11.73
N THR A 279 1.20 18.84 11.96
CA THR A 279 0.33 19.06 13.14
C THR A 279 -1.09 18.51 12.98
N GLU A 280 -1.41 17.98 11.80
CA GLU A 280 -2.78 17.62 11.42
C GLU A 280 -3.14 16.20 11.88
N ASN A 281 -3.64 16.10 13.12
CA ASN A 281 -4.12 14.85 13.71
C ASN A 281 -5.54 14.51 13.23
N SER A 282 -5.69 14.16 11.95
CA SER A 282 -6.98 13.62 11.48
C SER A 282 -7.25 12.28 12.15
N PRO A 283 -8.41 12.08 12.83
CA PRO A 283 -8.73 10.81 13.48
C PRO A 283 -8.80 9.64 12.50
N HIS A 284 -9.03 9.92 11.20
CA HIS A 284 -9.07 8.90 10.15
C HIS A 284 -7.69 8.37 9.73
N ARG A 285 -6.61 9.04 10.17
CA ARG A 285 -5.23 8.81 9.73
C ARG A 285 -4.33 8.39 10.89
N GLN A 286 -4.88 7.67 11.87
CA GLN A 286 -4.11 7.14 12.99
C GLN A 286 -4.15 5.60 12.97
N PRO A 287 -3.04 4.95 13.36
CA PRO A 287 -3.05 3.51 13.55
C PRO A 287 -3.88 3.14 14.78
N PHE A 288 -4.51 1.97 14.74
CA PHE A 288 -5.21 1.42 15.89
C PHE A 288 -5.30 -0.11 15.80
N VAL A 289 -5.49 -0.74 16.95
CA VAL A 289 -5.87 -2.16 17.09
C VAL A 289 -6.90 -2.24 18.21
N LEU A 290 -8.09 -2.75 17.90
CA LEU A 290 -9.19 -2.90 18.84
C LEU A 290 -9.75 -4.32 18.79
N PHE A 291 -9.94 -4.96 19.93
CA PHE A 291 -10.45 -6.32 20.04
C PHE A 291 -11.95 -6.34 20.32
N GLY A 292 -12.68 -7.26 19.69
CA GLY A 292 -14.08 -7.59 19.96
C GLY A 292 -14.95 -6.37 20.26
N ASN A 293 -15.54 -6.34 21.46
CA ASN A 293 -16.49 -5.33 21.89
C ASN A 293 -15.89 -3.95 22.11
N HIS A 294 -14.56 -3.83 22.15
CA HIS A 294 -13.87 -2.53 22.23
C HIS A 294 -13.83 -1.81 20.87
N SER A 295 -14.14 -2.51 19.77
CA SER A 295 -14.31 -1.92 18.44
C SER A 295 -15.64 -1.18 18.26
N THR A 296 -16.05 -0.35 19.23
CA THR A 296 -17.28 0.45 19.14
C THR A 296 -17.14 1.61 18.16
N ARG A 297 -18.27 2.18 17.73
CA ARG A 297 -18.28 3.41 16.92
C ARG A 297 -17.49 4.55 17.56
N ASP A 298 -17.65 4.74 18.86
CA ASP A 298 -16.98 5.82 19.60
C ASP A 298 -15.46 5.63 19.56
N ASN A 299 -14.96 4.43 19.88
CA ASN A 299 -13.53 4.13 19.90
C ASN A 299 -12.88 4.20 18.51
N LEU A 300 -13.60 3.80 17.46
CA LEU A 300 -13.16 3.94 16.07
C LEU A 300 -13.14 5.40 15.59
N SER A 301 -13.91 6.28 16.23
CA SER A 301 -14.00 7.70 15.88
C SER A 301 -13.10 8.61 16.72
N ALA A 302 -12.68 8.15 17.90
CA ALA A 302 -11.97 8.97 18.89
C ALA A 302 -10.51 9.32 18.53
N GLY A 303 -9.96 8.84 17.41
CA GLY A 303 -8.54 9.00 17.08
C GLY A 303 -7.68 8.23 18.08
N SER A 304 -7.51 6.93 17.85
CA SER A 304 -7.01 5.98 18.86
C SER A 304 -5.49 6.01 19.08
N PHE A 305 -4.79 7.10 18.76
CA PHE A 305 -3.35 7.17 19.00
C PHE A 305 -2.99 7.24 20.50
N ASN A 306 -3.94 7.58 21.40
CA ASN A 306 -3.58 8.01 22.75
C ASN A 306 -3.72 6.99 23.90
N PHE A 307 -4.40 5.85 23.78
CA PHE A 307 -4.42 4.87 24.89
C PHE A 307 -4.62 3.42 24.42
N PRO A 308 -3.56 2.71 24.01
CA PRO A 308 -3.64 1.27 23.88
C PRO A 308 -3.76 0.65 25.28
N SER A 309 -4.78 -0.16 25.48
CA SER A 309 -5.06 -0.79 26.77
C SER A 309 -4.21 -2.05 26.93
N GLU A 310 -3.37 -2.09 27.95
CA GLU A 310 -2.77 -3.35 28.42
C GLU A 310 -3.81 -4.27 29.09
N GLY A 311 -4.98 -3.73 29.45
CA GLY A 311 -6.05 -4.48 30.11
C GLY A 311 -7.04 -5.15 29.14
N HIS A 312 -7.09 -4.71 27.88
CA HIS A 312 -7.93 -5.32 26.85
C HIS A 312 -7.12 -6.42 26.17
N LEU A 313 -7.41 -7.65 26.58
CA LEU A 313 -6.76 -8.86 26.14
C LEU A 313 -7.71 -9.64 25.23
N VAL A 314 -7.15 -10.54 24.42
CA VAL A 314 -7.97 -11.45 23.61
C VAL A 314 -8.95 -12.21 24.50
N ARG A 315 -8.55 -12.68 25.70
CA ARG A 315 -9.41 -13.46 26.60
C ARG A 315 -10.62 -12.76 27.22
N ASN A 316 -10.64 -11.42 27.28
CA ASN A 316 -11.63 -10.68 28.09
C ASN A 316 -12.42 -9.60 27.33
N THR A 317 -12.16 -9.42 26.04
CA THR A 317 -12.75 -8.33 25.24
C THR A 317 -13.95 -8.79 24.36
N GLY A 318 -14.55 -9.93 24.68
CA GLY A 318 -15.78 -10.44 24.07
C GLY A 318 -17.04 -10.14 24.89
N PRO A 319 -18.22 -10.49 24.36
CA PRO A 319 -19.49 -10.35 25.09
C PRO A 319 -19.44 -11.04 26.44
N ALA A 320 -20.00 -10.38 27.47
CA ALA A 320 -20.01 -10.86 28.85
C ALA A 320 -18.64 -11.23 29.44
N GLY A 321 -17.55 -10.60 28.95
CA GLY A 321 -16.18 -10.85 29.41
C GLY A 321 -15.57 -12.16 28.88
N SER A 322 -16.18 -12.76 27.85
CA SER A 322 -15.59 -13.86 27.10
C SER A 322 -14.42 -13.38 26.22
N PHE A 323 -13.79 -14.30 25.49
CA PHE A 323 -12.74 -13.92 24.56
C PHE A 323 -13.31 -13.18 23.33
N ALA A 324 -12.53 -12.25 22.80
CA ALA A 324 -12.83 -11.46 21.60
C ALA A 324 -13.00 -12.37 20.38
N LYS A 325 -14.04 -12.18 19.57
CA LYS A 325 -14.28 -12.99 18.35
C LYS A 325 -13.54 -12.48 17.12
N HIS A 326 -13.15 -11.20 17.15
CA HIS A 326 -12.43 -10.55 16.07
C HIS A 326 -11.57 -9.41 16.60
N MET A 327 -10.76 -8.85 15.71
CA MET A 327 -10.08 -7.58 15.90
C MET A 327 -10.24 -6.69 14.69
N VAL A 328 -10.16 -5.38 14.91
CA VAL A 328 -10.07 -4.38 13.86
C VAL A 328 -8.73 -3.68 13.99
N ALA A 329 -7.96 -3.67 12.90
CA ALA A 329 -6.64 -3.09 12.86
C ALA A 329 -6.52 -2.08 11.72
N GLN A 330 -5.81 -0.98 11.94
CA GLN A 330 -5.45 0.00 10.93
C GLN A 330 -3.96 0.33 11.04
N CYS A 331 -3.28 0.25 9.90
CA CYS A 331 -1.93 0.77 9.72
C CYS A 331 -1.98 1.99 8.80
N VAL A 332 -1.17 3.01 9.10
CA VAL A 332 -1.09 4.27 8.35
C VAL A 332 0.37 4.63 8.17
N SER A 333 0.77 4.99 6.95
CA SER A 333 2.07 5.59 6.70
C SER A 333 2.13 7.00 7.30
N PRO A 334 3.12 7.30 8.15
CA PRO A 334 3.23 8.60 8.83
C PRO A 334 3.53 9.75 7.87
N LYS A 335 4.31 9.50 6.80
CA LYS A 335 4.77 10.51 5.83
C LYS A 335 4.39 10.10 4.40
N GLY A 336 3.20 9.53 4.23
CA GLY A 336 2.83 8.96 2.94
C GLY A 336 1.34 8.71 2.82
N PRO A 337 0.84 8.47 1.61
CA PRO A 337 -0.59 8.32 1.40
C PRO A 337 -1.14 6.96 1.87
N LEU A 338 -0.30 5.96 2.08
CA LEU A 338 -0.71 4.58 2.35
C LEU A 338 -1.44 4.45 3.69
N ALA A 339 -2.60 3.81 3.64
CA ALA A 339 -3.36 3.37 4.80
C ALA A 339 -4.25 2.19 4.41
N CYS A 340 -4.42 1.24 5.32
CA CYS A 340 -5.47 0.24 5.17
C CYS A 340 -5.93 -0.27 6.53
N SER A 341 -7.15 -0.78 6.54
CA SER A 341 -7.84 -1.31 7.70
C SER A 341 -8.33 -2.71 7.40
N ARG A 342 -8.23 -3.60 8.37
CA ARG A 342 -8.56 -5.01 8.26
C ARG A 342 -9.35 -5.47 9.47
N THR A 343 -10.20 -6.46 9.27
CA THR A 343 -10.83 -7.22 10.35
C THR A 343 -10.37 -8.65 10.27
N TYR A 344 -9.90 -9.19 11.38
CA TYR A 344 -9.42 -10.56 11.48
C TYR A 344 -10.09 -11.27 12.65
N PHE A 345 -10.07 -12.60 12.65
CA PHE A 345 -10.92 -13.40 13.54
C PHE A 345 -10.13 -14.24 14.53
N PHE A 346 -10.67 -14.39 15.73
CA PHE A 346 -10.17 -15.29 16.76
C PHE A 346 -11.15 -16.45 16.90
N GLY A 347 -10.74 -17.63 16.46
CA GLY A 347 -11.48 -18.87 16.43
C GLY A 347 -11.81 -19.34 15.01
N ALA A 348 -12.47 -20.49 14.93
CA ALA A 348 -12.80 -21.14 13.68
C ALA A 348 -13.93 -20.38 12.93
N THR A 349 -13.83 -20.35 11.59
CA THR A 349 -14.85 -19.75 10.71
C THR A 349 -15.73 -20.79 10.01
N HIS A 350 -15.39 -22.06 10.21
CA HIS A 350 -16.05 -23.25 9.67
C HIS A 350 -15.91 -24.41 10.65
N VAL A 351 -16.69 -25.48 10.45
CA VAL A 351 -16.49 -26.75 11.14
C VAL A 351 -16.10 -27.81 10.12
N PRO A 352 -14.97 -28.53 10.28
CA PRO A 352 -14.57 -29.58 9.37
C PRO A 352 -15.67 -30.64 9.23
N TYR A 353 -15.92 -31.09 8.01
CA TYR A 353 -16.89 -32.15 7.77
C TYR A 353 -16.37 -33.50 8.28
N LEU A 354 -17.10 -34.16 9.18
CA LEU A 354 -16.73 -35.45 9.79
C LEU A 354 -17.73 -36.58 9.53
N GLY A 355 -18.71 -36.40 8.65
CA GLY A 355 -19.71 -37.42 8.32
C GLY A 355 -21.02 -37.34 9.12
N ASP A 356 -21.05 -36.54 10.19
CA ASP A 356 -22.25 -36.26 10.97
C ASP A 356 -22.58 -34.77 10.98
N ASN A 357 -23.89 -34.44 10.98
CA ASN A 357 -24.39 -33.08 11.18
C ASN A 357 -24.29 -32.69 12.66
N GLU A 358 -23.08 -32.52 13.19
CA GLU A 358 -22.91 -31.89 14.50
C GLU A 358 -23.38 -30.43 14.44
N LYS A 359 -24.15 -30.01 15.45
CA LYS A 359 -24.55 -28.60 15.57
C LYS A 359 -23.30 -27.75 15.80
N LEU A 360 -23.19 -26.66 15.04
CA LEU A 360 -22.09 -25.72 15.17
C LEU A 360 -22.03 -25.19 16.62
N PRO A 361 -20.84 -25.13 17.25
CA PRO A 361 -20.70 -24.43 18.52
C PRO A 361 -21.17 -22.98 18.34
N ARG A 362 -21.94 -22.46 19.30
CA ARG A 362 -22.48 -21.08 19.23
C ARG A 362 -21.40 -20.02 18.99
N THR A 363 -20.22 -20.21 19.60
CA THR A 363 -19.05 -19.35 19.38
C THR A 363 -18.63 -19.31 17.91
N THR A 364 -18.57 -20.47 17.26
CA THR A 364 -18.26 -20.59 15.84
C THR A 364 -19.35 -19.97 14.97
N GLU A 365 -20.63 -20.03 15.38
CA GLU A 365 -21.72 -19.35 14.66
C GLU A 365 -21.55 -17.82 14.70
N GLN A 366 -21.18 -17.25 15.85
CA GLN A 366 -20.91 -15.81 15.99
C GLN A 366 -19.72 -15.36 15.11
N ILE A 367 -18.62 -16.12 15.12
CA ILE A 367 -17.44 -15.80 14.30
C ILE A 367 -17.75 -15.94 12.81
N ARG A 368 -18.49 -16.98 12.43
CA ARG A 368 -18.95 -17.18 11.06
C ARG A 368 -19.85 -16.04 10.58
N LEU A 369 -20.77 -15.58 11.43
CA LEU A 369 -21.63 -14.43 11.15
C LEU A 369 -20.80 -13.17 10.88
N LEU A 370 -19.85 -12.85 11.77
CA LEU A 370 -18.98 -11.67 11.62
C LEU A 370 -18.11 -11.76 10.36
N SER A 371 -17.58 -12.94 10.06
CA SER A 371 -16.76 -13.17 8.86
C SER A 371 -17.57 -13.07 7.56
N GLN A 372 -18.83 -13.47 7.54
CA GLN A 372 -19.74 -13.26 6.41
C GLN A 372 -20.04 -11.77 6.19
N ILE A 373 -20.35 -11.02 7.25
CA ILE A 373 -20.55 -9.57 7.17
C ILE A 373 -19.28 -8.92 6.61
N TYR A 374 -18.12 -9.31 7.13
CA TYR A 374 -16.84 -8.77 6.67
C TYR A 374 -16.52 -9.12 5.20
N ALA A 375 -16.81 -10.35 4.75
CA ALA A 375 -16.66 -10.73 3.35
C ALA A 375 -17.51 -9.85 2.42
N ALA A 376 -18.77 -9.57 2.81
CA ALA A 376 -19.65 -8.67 2.07
C ALA A 376 -19.12 -7.21 2.06
N VAL A 377 -18.52 -6.76 3.16
CA VAL A 377 -17.86 -5.44 3.26
C VAL A 377 -16.65 -5.35 2.32
N ILE A 378 -15.86 -6.41 2.20
CA ILE A 378 -14.73 -6.48 1.25
C ILE A 378 -15.23 -6.31 -0.18
N GLU A 379 -16.22 -7.10 -0.59
CA GLU A 379 -16.80 -7.02 -1.93
C GLU A 379 -17.37 -5.64 -2.24
N ALA A 380 -18.07 -5.04 -1.27
CA ALA A 380 -18.65 -3.71 -1.39
C ALA A 380 -17.58 -2.63 -1.63
N VAL A 381 -16.48 -2.65 -0.88
CA VAL A 381 -15.39 -1.67 -1.08
C VAL A 381 -14.72 -1.87 -2.43
N LEU A 382 -14.45 -3.11 -2.85
CA LEU A 382 -13.82 -3.39 -4.14
C LEU A 382 -14.72 -2.97 -5.32
N ALA A 383 -16.03 -3.20 -5.21
CA ALA A 383 -17.01 -2.73 -6.18
C ALA A 383 -17.09 -1.20 -6.21
N GLY A 384 -17.04 -0.55 -5.04
CA GLY A 384 -16.98 0.90 -4.90
C GLY A 384 -15.73 1.51 -5.57
N ILE A 385 -14.56 0.90 -5.37
CA ILE A 385 -13.31 1.30 -6.03
C ILE A 385 -13.43 1.18 -7.55
N ALA A 386 -13.91 0.03 -8.05
CA ALA A 386 -14.08 -0.20 -9.48
C ALA A 386 -15.07 0.79 -10.11
N CYS A 387 -16.16 1.11 -9.41
CA CYS A 387 -17.12 2.13 -9.83
C CYS A 387 -16.49 3.54 -9.84
N TYR A 388 -15.75 3.90 -8.78
CA TYR A 388 -15.08 5.19 -8.70
C TYR A 388 -14.03 5.36 -9.81
N ALA A 389 -13.23 4.33 -10.09
CA ALA A 389 -12.23 4.37 -11.14
C ALA A 389 -12.84 4.65 -12.52
N LYS A 390 -14.03 4.09 -12.79
CA LYS A 390 -14.75 4.26 -14.06
C LYS A 390 -15.49 5.59 -14.17
N THR A 391 -16.04 6.09 -13.06
CA THR A 391 -17.00 7.21 -13.07
C THR A 391 -16.45 8.50 -12.49
N CYS A 392 -15.35 8.42 -11.74
CA CYS A 392 -14.80 9.48 -10.89
C CYS A 392 -15.84 10.09 -9.91
N SER A 393 -16.95 9.38 -9.62
CA SER A 393 -18.07 9.90 -8.84
C SER A 393 -18.15 9.21 -7.48
N LEU A 394 -18.00 10.00 -6.41
CA LEU A 394 -18.18 9.54 -5.03
C LEU A 394 -19.59 9.01 -4.76
N ALA A 395 -20.61 9.70 -5.27
CA ALA A 395 -22.00 9.33 -5.06
C ALA A 395 -22.31 7.96 -5.70
N LYS A 396 -21.90 7.75 -6.96
CA LYS A 396 -22.09 6.46 -7.65
C LYS A 396 -21.28 5.33 -7.00
N ALA A 397 -20.05 5.62 -6.57
CA ALA A 397 -19.23 4.63 -5.88
C ALA A 397 -19.89 4.18 -4.56
N LYS A 398 -20.44 5.13 -3.79
CA LYS A 398 -21.18 4.86 -2.56
C LYS A 398 -22.43 4.01 -2.81
N GLU A 399 -23.24 4.39 -3.81
CA GLU A 399 -24.45 3.65 -4.19
C GLU A 399 -24.13 2.20 -4.56
N VAL A 400 -23.12 1.97 -5.39
CA VAL A 400 -22.68 0.62 -5.80
C VAL A 400 -22.15 -0.16 -4.61
N ALA A 401 -21.36 0.45 -3.73
CA ALA A 401 -20.84 -0.21 -2.54
C ALA A 401 -21.97 -0.65 -1.59
N GLU A 402 -22.91 0.25 -1.28
CA GLU A 402 -24.05 -0.05 -0.41
C GLU A 402 -24.95 -1.14 -1.01
N HIS A 403 -25.25 -1.07 -2.32
CA HIS A 403 -26.02 -2.11 -3.01
C HIS A 403 -25.30 -3.48 -3.01
N THR A 404 -23.99 -3.49 -3.19
CA THR A 404 -23.19 -4.72 -3.15
C THR A 404 -23.19 -5.34 -1.76
N LEU A 405 -23.02 -4.52 -0.71
CA LEU A 405 -23.16 -4.96 0.68
C LEU A 405 -24.55 -5.57 0.92
N GLU A 406 -25.61 -4.89 0.48
CA GLU A 406 -26.98 -5.37 0.63
C GLU A 406 -27.23 -6.71 -0.05
N SER A 407 -26.57 -6.96 -1.18
CA SER A 407 -26.66 -8.21 -1.93
C SER A 407 -25.86 -9.32 -1.24
N GLY A 408 -24.70 -9.00 -0.67
CA GLY A 408 -23.87 -9.94 0.09
C GLY A 408 -24.48 -10.36 1.43
N LEU A 409 -25.37 -9.55 2.02
CA LEU A 409 -26.08 -9.86 3.27
C LEU A 409 -27.32 -10.75 3.08
N VAL A 410 -27.60 -11.28 1.88
CA VAL A 410 -28.77 -12.13 1.57
C VAL A 410 -28.58 -13.59 2.04
N PHE A 411 -27.90 -13.80 3.18
CA PHE A 411 -27.84 -15.10 3.85
C PHE A 411 -29.06 -15.27 4.75
N THR A 412 -29.64 -16.48 4.76
CA THR A 412 -30.90 -16.81 5.47
C THR A 412 -30.91 -16.38 6.94
N GLU A 413 -29.74 -16.41 7.60
CA GLU A 413 -29.54 -16.06 9.01
C GLU A 413 -29.48 -14.53 9.26
N LEU A 414 -29.11 -13.74 8.24
CA LEU A 414 -28.91 -12.28 8.33
C LEU A 414 -30.10 -11.45 7.82
N VAL A 415 -31.01 -12.06 7.05
CA VAL A 415 -32.20 -11.39 6.47
C VAL A 415 -33.00 -10.56 7.50
N PRO A 416 -33.28 -11.03 8.73
CA PRO A 416 -34.07 -10.25 9.70
C PRO A 416 -33.38 -8.97 10.18
N PHE A 417 -32.05 -8.87 10.07
CA PHE A 417 -31.23 -7.81 10.67
C PHE A 417 -30.63 -6.85 9.64
N LYS A 418 -30.89 -7.09 8.34
CA LYS A 418 -30.40 -6.28 7.23
C LYS A 418 -30.70 -4.79 7.40
N ALA A 419 -31.89 -4.45 7.89
CA ALA A 419 -32.30 -3.06 8.11
C ALA A 419 -31.51 -2.38 9.25
N ASP A 420 -31.27 -3.09 10.35
CA ASP A 420 -30.48 -2.58 11.48
C ASP A 420 -29.02 -2.36 11.07
N LEU A 421 -28.40 -3.37 10.45
CA LEU A 421 -27.02 -3.28 9.95
C LEU A 421 -26.86 -2.12 8.97
N ARG A 422 -27.80 -1.95 8.03
CA ARG A 422 -27.78 -0.84 7.04
C ARG A 422 -27.71 0.54 7.70
N SER A 423 -28.44 0.74 8.80
CA SER A 423 -28.44 2.02 9.51
C SER A 423 -27.09 2.35 10.17
N LYS A 424 -26.23 1.35 10.33
CA LYS A 424 -24.92 1.42 11.00
C LYS A 424 -23.74 1.32 10.02
N VAL A 425 -23.99 1.48 8.72
CA VAL A 425 -22.94 1.43 7.68
C VAL A 425 -22.44 2.82 7.34
N THR A 426 -21.13 2.96 7.16
CA THR A 426 -20.54 4.14 6.52
C THR A 426 -19.59 3.71 5.41
N PHE A 427 -19.67 4.42 4.27
CA PHE A 427 -18.73 4.29 3.16
C PHE A 427 -18.22 5.67 2.75
N HIS A 428 -16.90 5.77 2.53
CA HIS A 428 -16.27 6.98 2.02
C HIS A 428 -15.01 6.66 1.21
N ILE A 429 -14.63 7.59 0.34
CA ILE A 429 -13.37 7.59 -0.37
C ILE A 429 -12.73 8.95 -0.13
N HIS A 430 -11.51 8.97 0.40
CA HIS A 430 -10.72 10.19 0.60
C HIS A 430 -9.50 10.15 -0.29
N ALA A 431 -9.12 11.29 -0.90
CA ALA A 431 -7.80 11.43 -1.49
C ALA A 431 -6.80 11.83 -0.41
N VAL A 432 -5.56 11.37 -0.59
CA VAL A 432 -4.45 11.67 0.29
C VAL A 432 -3.27 12.09 -0.55
N ASN A 433 -2.62 13.18 -0.14
CA ASN A 433 -1.40 13.64 -0.78
C ASN A 433 -0.16 12.85 -0.32
N ASN A 434 0.99 13.13 -0.93
CA ASN A 434 2.25 12.45 -0.62
C ASN A 434 2.72 12.64 0.84
N GLN A 435 2.14 13.58 1.59
CA GLN A 435 2.45 13.83 3.00
C GLN A 435 1.45 13.19 3.96
N GLY A 436 0.51 12.40 3.44
CA GLY A 436 -0.48 11.74 4.28
C GLY A 436 -1.65 12.62 4.73
N ARG A 437 -1.84 13.81 4.14
CA ARG A 437 -2.98 14.69 4.44
C ARG A 437 -4.16 14.41 3.53
N ILE A 438 -5.36 14.44 4.11
CA ILE A 438 -6.60 14.27 3.36
C ILE A 438 -6.85 15.52 2.53
N VAL A 439 -7.02 15.35 1.22
CA VAL A 439 -7.32 16.44 0.30
C VAL A 439 -8.74 16.29 -0.27
N PRO A 440 -9.46 17.40 -0.53
CA PRO A 440 -10.76 17.34 -1.15
C PRO A 440 -10.69 16.72 -2.55
N LEU A 441 -11.62 15.82 -2.86
CA LEU A 441 -11.74 15.23 -4.20
C LEU A 441 -12.44 16.22 -5.14
N ASN A 442 -11.67 17.17 -5.68
CA ASN A 442 -12.11 18.10 -6.73
C ASN A 442 -11.83 17.51 -8.12
N ASN A 443 -12.76 17.65 -9.06
CA ASN A 443 -12.80 16.91 -10.34
C ASN A 443 -11.54 16.99 -11.23
N GLU A 444 -10.72 18.04 -11.13
CA GLU A 444 -9.59 18.28 -12.06
C GLU A 444 -8.30 17.51 -11.67
N ASP A 445 -7.99 17.39 -10.37
CA ASP A 445 -6.69 16.87 -9.91
C ASP A 445 -6.74 15.48 -9.24
N THR A 446 -7.91 14.84 -9.20
CA THR A 446 -8.11 13.57 -8.48
C THR A 446 -7.10 12.48 -8.89
N LEU A 447 -6.68 12.41 -10.16
CA LEU A 447 -5.77 11.37 -10.66
C LEU A 447 -4.39 11.38 -9.99
N SER A 448 -3.94 12.54 -9.53
CA SER A 448 -2.58 12.74 -8.97
C SER A 448 -2.49 12.35 -7.50
N PHE A 449 -3.53 11.74 -6.92
CA PHE A 449 -3.58 11.39 -5.52
C PHE A 449 -3.92 9.92 -5.33
N VAL A 450 -3.31 9.29 -4.33
CA VAL A 450 -3.78 8.01 -3.81
C VAL A 450 -5.11 8.25 -3.10
N LYS A 451 -6.03 7.32 -3.25
CA LYS A 451 -7.30 7.35 -2.53
C LYS A 451 -7.36 6.18 -1.56
N THR A 452 -8.02 6.39 -0.43
CA THR A 452 -8.40 5.31 0.48
C THR A 452 -9.91 5.16 0.45
N ALA A 453 -10.39 4.00 -0.02
CA ALA A 453 -11.80 3.63 0.09
C ALA A 453 -12.01 2.83 1.37
N ARG A 454 -13.02 3.16 2.16
CA ARG A 454 -13.30 2.51 3.44
C ARG A 454 -14.78 2.26 3.62
N MET A 455 -15.10 1.09 4.16
CA MET A 455 -16.42 0.77 4.68
C MET A 455 -16.32 0.26 6.12
N THR A 456 -17.24 0.70 6.97
CA THR A 456 -17.38 0.24 8.36
C THR A 456 -18.84 -0.15 8.62
N VAL A 457 -19.05 -1.27 9.31
CA VAL A 457 -20.35 -1.63 9.90
C VAL A 457 -20.20 -1.56 11.40
N TYR A 458 -20.87 -0.58 12.03
CA TYR A 458 -20.72 -0.29 13.45
C TYR A 458 -21.62 -1.18 14.32
N ASP A 459 -21.14 -1.46 15.53
CA ASP A 459 -21.92 -1.93 16.68
C ASP A 459 -22.92 -3.05 16.32
N ILE A 460 -22.36 -4.14 15.77
CA ILE A 460 -23.08 -5.34 15.35
C ILE A 460 -23.65 -6.03 16.60
N PRO A 461 -24.97 -6.26 16.65
CA PRO A 461 -25.59 -6.91 17.80
C PRO A 461 -25.20 -8.39 17.91
N ASP A 462 -25.09 -8.89 19.15
CA ASP A 462 -24.96 -10.32 19.42
C ASP A 462 -26.32 -11.01 19.27
N LEU A 463 -26.56 -11.56 18.08
CA LEU A 463 -27.83 -12.17 17.70
C LEU A 463 -28.06 -13.55 18.33
N LEU A 464 -26.99 -14.20 18.79
CA LEU A 464 -27.00 -15.59 19.27
C LEU A 464 -26.83 -15.69 20.80
N GLY A 465 -26.70 -14.54 21.48
CA GLY A 465 -26.58 -14.43 22.93
C GLY A 465 -27.84 -14.89 23.66
N GLY A 466 -27.73 -15.94 24.47
CA GLY A 466 -28.85 -16.62 25.14
C GLY A 466 -29.44 -15.95 26.39
N GLY A 467 -29.18 -14.66 26.63
CA GLY A 467 -29.77 -13.90 27.74
C GLY A 467 -30.44 -12.65 27.20
N GLY A 468 -31.64 -12.30 27.67
CA GLY A 468 -32.47 -11.18 27.17
C GLY A 468 -31.88 -9.76 27.31
N GLY A 469 -30.56 -9.59 27.32
CA GLY A 469 -29.88 -8.32 27.14
C GLY A 469 -29.13 -8.32 25.81
N GLY A 470 -29.49 -7.41 24.90
CA GLY A 470 -28.81 -7.23 23.62
C GLY A 470 -27.34 -6.86 23.83
N GLY A 471 -26.45 -7.84 23.67
CA GLY A 471 -25.01 -7.62 23.62
C GLY A 471 -24.60 -7.01 22.28
N CYS A 472 -23.42 -6.40 22.24
CA CYS A 472 -22.74 -5.97 21.01
C CYS A 472 -21.55 -6.90 20.79
N LEU A 473 -21.29 -7.32 19.55
CA LEU A 473 -20.10 -8.07 19.16
C LEU A 473 -18.92 -7.12 18.83
N GLY A 474 -19.20 -5.86 18.52
CA GLY A 474 -18.24 -4.86 18.03
C GLY A 474 -18.53 -4.42 16.60
N SER A 475 -17.56 -3.83 15.92
CA SER A 475 -17.68 -3.36 14.53
C SER A 475 -16.73 -4.10 13.60
N VAL A 476 -17.01 -4.10 12.30
CA VAL A 476 -16.06 -4.58 11.27
C VAL A 476 -15.67 -3.43 10.34
N VAL A 477 -14.41 -3.42 9.88
CA VAL A 477 -13.86 -2.36 9.02
C VAL A 477 -12.99 -2.96 7.93
N PHE A 478 -13.18 -2.49 6.71
CA PHE A 478 -12.25 -2.74 5.61
C PHE A 478 -11.89 -1.44 4.90
N SER A 479 -10.63 -1.27 4.54
CA SER A 479 -10.21 -0.19 3.64
C SER A 479 -9.01 -0.57 2.77
N GLU A 480 -8.92 0.05 1.59
CA GLU A 480 -7.84 -0.16 0.63
C GLU A 480 -7.33 1.19 0.11
N SER A 481 -6.02 1.33 -0.01
CA SER A 481 -5.39 2.43 -0.74
C SER A 481 -5.21 2.05 -2.21
N PHE A 482 -5.62 2.94 -3.12
CA PHE A 482 -5.62 2.67 -4.55
C PHE A 482 -5.28 3.90 -5.39
N LEU A 483 -4.78 3.65 -6.60
CA LEU A 483 -4.51 4.64 -7.63
C LEU A 483 -5.39 4.39 -8.84
N THR A 484 -5.72 5.47 -9.54
CA THR A 484 -6.53 5.46 -10.75
C THR A 484 -5.72 6.06 -11.88
N SER A 485 -5.76 5.46 -13.05
CA SER A 485 -5.23 6.01 -14.29
C SER A 485 -6.35 6.26 -15.27
N ARG A 486 -6.16 7.26 -16.12
CA ARG A 486 -7.08 7.61 -17.20
C ARG A 486 -6.28 8.07 -18.40
N ILE A 487 -6.57 7.48 -19.55
CA ILE A 487 -6.05 7.91 -20.85
C ILE A 487 -7.23 8.30 -21.75
N LEU A 488 -6.97 9.20 -22.69
CA LEU A 488 -7.96 9.60 -23.70
C LEU A 488 -7.58 8.91 -25.01
N VAL A 489 -8.42 7.98 -25.45
CA VAL A 489 -8.21 7.20 -26.68
C VAL A 489 -9.02 7.83 -27.79
N LYS A 490 -8.38 8.09 -28.93
CA LYS A 490 -9.07 8.55 -30.14
C LYS A 490 -9.46 7.34 -30.98
N GLU A 491 -10.75 7.08 -31.07
CA GLU A 491 -11.32 5.99 -31.85
C GLU A 491 -11.22 6.26 -33.35
N LYS A 492 -11.42 5.21 -34.17
CA LYS A 492 -11.34 5.29 -35.64
C LYS A 492 -12.35 6.26 -36.27
N ASP A 493 -13.49 6.46 -35.61
CA ASP A 493 -14.53 7.41 -36.03
C ASP A 493 -14.23 8.87 -35.60
N GLY A 494 -13.09 9.09 -34.92
CA GLY A 494 -12.67 10.40 -34.42
C GLY A 494 -13.21 10.77 -33.05
N THR A 495 -14.04 9.92 -32.42
CA THR A 495 -14.51 10.14 -31.05
C THR A 495 -13.36 9.97 -30.05
N ILE A 496 -13.41 10.71 -28.94
CA ILE A 496 -12.42 10.61 -27.86
C ILE A 496 -13.08 9.95 -26.66
N THR A 497 -12.67 8.73 -26.35
CA THR A 497 -13.20 7.92 -25.26
C THR A 497 -12.19 7.88 -24.11
N PRO A 498 -12.61 8.10 -22.84
CA PRO A 498 -11.73 7.91 -21.71
C PRO A 498 -11.63 6.41 -21.38
N GLU A 499 -10.41 5.88 -21.38
CA GLU A 499 -10.12 4.54 -20.85
C GLU A 499 -9.51 4.68 -19.45
N THR A 500 -10.07 3.97 -18.48
CA THR A 500 -9.71 4.08 -17.07
C THR A 500 -9.25 2.73 -16.53
N SER A 501 -8.21 2.76 -15.70
CA SER A 501 -7.76 1.58 -14.95
C SER A 501 -7.43 1.97 -13.50
N TYR A 502 -7.26 0.98 -12.63
CA TYR A 502 -6.89 1.20 -11.25
C TYR A 502 -5.99 0.09 -10.73
N ILE A 503 -5.20 0.42 -9.71
CA ILE A 503 -4.38 -0.54 -8.96
C ILE A 503 -4.61 -0.33 -7.47
N ILE A 504 -4.75 -1.42 -6.74
CA ILE A 504 -4.86 -1.40 -5.28
C ILE A 504 -3.46 -1.62 -4.72
N LEU A 505 -2.93 -0.61 -4.05
CA LEU A 505 -1.57 -0.60 -3.52
C LEU A 505 -1.43 -1.53 -2.30
N THR A 506 -2.49 -1.64 -1.50
CA THR A 506 -2.50 -2.43 -0.26
C THR A 506 -3.02 -3.86 -0.45
N ALA A 507 -3.10 -4.34 -1.69
CA ALA A 507 -3.67 -5.65 -2.03
C ALA A 507 -2.81 -6.83 -1.56
N ALA A 508 -1.50 -6.63 -1.36
CA ALA A 508 -0.61 -7.69 -0.87
C ALA A 508 -0.86 -8.05 0.60
N ILE A 509 -1.44 -7.11 1.37
CA ILE A 509 -1.78 -7.33 2.77
C ILE A 509 -3.03 -8.22 2.82
N PRO A 510 -2.96 -9.40 3.47
CA PRO A 510 -4.07 -10.34 3.56
C PRO A 510 -5.36 -9.64 3.95
N ARG A 511 -6.40 -9.85 3.14
CA ARG A 511 -7.73 -9.29 3.42
C ARG A 511 -8.46 -10.08 4.50
N PHE A 512 -8.07 -11.32 4.73
CA PHE A 512 -8.69 -12.21 5.68
C PHE A 512 -7.62 -13.07 6.36
N CYS A 513 -7.72 -13.18 7.68
CA CYS A 513 -6.92 -14.07 8.53
C CYS A 513 -7.80 -14.50 9.72
N SER A 514 -7.55 -15.69 10.25
CA SER A 514 -8.19 -16.17 11.47
C SER A 514 -7.26 -17.13 12.21
N TRP A 515 -7.19 -17.05 13.54
CA TRP A 515 -6.38 -17.94 14.38
C TRP A 515 -7.28 -18.77 15.29
N LEU A 516 -7.09 -20.08 15.35
CA LEU A 516 -7.74 -20.93 16.36
C LEU A 516 -7.30 -20.47 17.76
N VAL A 517 -8.25 -20.28 18.68
CA VAL A 517 -7.98 -19.73 20.02
C VAL A 517 -8.50 -20.60 21.16
N GLU A 518 -9.42 -21.53 20.89
CA GLU A 518 -9.89 -22.47 21.90
C GLU A 518 -9.23 -23.85 21.75
N ASP A 519 -8.86 -24.44 22.88
CA ASP A 519 -8.37 -25.82 22.99
C ASP A 519 -9.29 -26.84 22.29
N SER A 520 -10.60 -26.62 22.34
CA SER A 520 -11.62 -27.47 21.71
C SER A 520 -11.50 -27.46 20.19
N GLU A 521 -11.22 -26.31 19.58
CA GLU A 521 -11.08 -26.15 18.13
C GLU A 521 -9.79 -26.78 17.63
N ILE A 522 -8.69 -26.57 18.36
CA ILE A 522 -7.41 -27.24 18.06
C ILE A 522 -7.56 -28.74 18.19
N LYS A 523 -8.12 -29.23 19.31
CA LYS A 523 -8.39 -30.65 19.52
C LYS A 523 -9.32 -31.19 18.45
N LEU A 524 -10.28 -30.42 17.94
CA LEU A 524 -11.14 -30.84 16.83
C LEU A 524 -10.34 -30.97 15.54
N SER A 525 -9.47 -30.01 15.21
CA SER A 525 -8.58 -30.08 14.05
C SER A 525 -7.60 -31.26 14.14
N GLU A 526 -7.00 -31.48 15.31
CA GLU A 526 -6.11 -32.61 15.59
C GLU A 526 -6.85 -33.94 15.52
N LYS A 527 -8.04 -34.03 16.15
CA LYS A 527 -8.91 -35.20 16.05
C LYS A 527 -9.32 -35.47 14.61
N THR A 528 -9.60 -34.43 13.82
CA THR A 528 -9.91 -34.57 12.39
C THR A 528 -8.72 -35.17 11.64
N LEU A 529 -7.51 -34.71 11.92
CA LEU A 529 -6.28 -35.25 11.34
C LEU A 529 -5.94 -36.67 11.83
N GLN A 530 -6.29 -37.02 13.08
CA GLN A 530 -6.08 -38.35 13.64
C GLN A 530 -7.14 -39.36 13.17
N ALA A 531 -8.42 -38.96 13.16
CA ALA A 531 -9.55 -39.75 12.67
C ALA A 531 -9.39 -40.07 11.18
N THR A 532 -8.80 -39.16 10.41
CA THR A 532 -8.49 -39.41 8.99
C THR A 532 -7.34 -40.40 8.79
N LYS A 533 -6.51 -40.69 9.80
CA LYS A 533 -5.50 -41.76 9.74
C LYS A 533 -5.99 -43.12 10.27
N GLY A 534 -7.22 -43.19 10.78
CA GLY A 534 -7.84 -44.44 11.22
C GLY A 534 -8.56 -45.16 10.07
N ASP A 535 -8.88 -46.45 10.27
CA ASP A 535 -9.49 -47.30 9.25
C ASP A 535 -10.96 -46.91 8.91
N ASP A 536 -11.66 -46.21 9.82
CA ASP A 536 -13.07 -45.79 9.69
C ASP A 536 -13.25 -44.30 9.26
N CYS A 537 -12.40 -43.80 8.37
CA CYS A 537 -12.49 -42.40 7.90
C CYS A 537 -13.65 -42.19 6.90
N CYS A 538 -14.42 -41.10 7.05
CA CYS A 538 -15.45 -40.68 6.09
C CYS A 538 -14.90 -40.40 4.66
N LEU A 539 -13.59 -40.17 4.53
CA LEU A 539 -12.90 -40.02 3.25
C LEU A 539 -12.33 -41.35 2.71
N GLY A 540 -12.53 -42.46 3.41
CA GLY A 540 -11.97 -43.77 3.06
C GLY A 540 -10.46 -43.87 3.31
N THR A 541 -9.79 -44.83 2.65
CA THR A 541 -8.37 -45.12 2.88
C THR A 541 -7.46 -43.96 2.46
N LEU A 542 -6.49 -43.61 3.32
CA LEU A 542 -5.43 -42.66 3.02
C LEU A 542 -4.55 -43.18 1.88
N LEU A 543 -4.41 -42.38 0.82
CA LEU A 543 -3.52 -42.67 -0.30
C LEU A 543 -2.15 -42.09 0.00
N THR A 544 -2.08 -40.77 0.23
CA THR A 544 -0.81 -40.07 0.50
C THR A 544 -1.01 -38.73 1.20
N GLY A 545 0.07 -38.08 1.64
CA GLY A 545 0.01 -36.71 2.15
C GLY A 545 1.36 -36.04 2.33
N GLY A 546 1.37 -34.71 2.39
CA GLY A 546 2.59 -33.92 2.43
C GLY A 546 2.36 -32.42 2.55
N LYS A 547 3.45 -31.70 2.84
CA LYS A 547 3.49 -30.24 2.98
C LYS A 547 3.78 -29.55 1.64
N GLY A 548 3.54 -28.25 1.58
CA GLY A 548 3.91 -27.40 0.43
C GLY A 548 2.89 -27.44 -0.70
N ALA A 549 1.61 -27.63 -0.37
CA ALA A 549 0.51 -27.46 -1.31
C ALA A 549 -0.14 -26.09 -1.08
N TYR A 550 -0.56 -25.42 -2.16
CA TYR A 550 -1.16 -24.10 -2.07
C TYR A 550 -2.62 -24.13 -2.47
N LEU A 551 -3.50 -23.70 -1.57
CA LEU A 551 -4.94 -23.62 -1.82
C LEU A 551 -5.32 -22.22 -2.31
N TYR A 552 -6.10 -22.17 -3.39
CA TYR A 552 -6.62 -20.95 -3.99
C TYR A 552 -8.14 -21.03 -4.09
N SER A 553 -8.79 -19.88 -3.87
CA SER A 553 -10.17 -19.64 -4.29
C SER A 553 -10.19 -18.45 -5.25
N ASN A 554 -11.28 -18.33 -6.01
CA ASN A 554 -11.53 -17.15 -6.82
C ASN A 554 -12.10 -15.98 -6.01
N SER A 555 -12.35 -16.18 -4.71
CA SER A 555 -12.80 -15.14 -3.81
C SER A 555 -11.82 -13.98 -3.76
N PRO A 556 -12.31 -12.72 -3.77
CA PRO A 556 -11.47 -11.56 -3.59
C PRO A 556 -10.89 -11.44 -2.17
N GLN A 557 -11.39 -12.23 -1.21
CA GLN A 557 -10.91 -12.22 0.18
C GLN A 557 -9.73 -13.17 0.41
N SER A 558 -9.59 -14.22 -0.40
CA SER A 558 -8.54 -15.24 -0.25
C SER A 558 -7.24 -14.89 -1.00
N GLY A 559 -6.11 -15.01 -0.32
CA GLY A 559 -4.79 -15.15 -0.95
C GLY A 559 -4.42 -16.62 -1.17
N PRO A 560 -3.23 -16.90 -1.75
CA PRO A 560 -2.68 -18.26 -1.75
C PRO A 560 -2.35 -18.72 -0.33
N GLU A 561 -2.90 -19.85 0.09
CA GLU A 561 -2.61 -20.41 1.42
C GLU A 561 -1.74 -21.67 1.33
N GLU A 562 -0.57 -21.64 1.96
CA GLU A 562 0.32 -22.79 2.05
C GLU A 562 -0.12 -23.73 3.18
N GLY A 563 -0.27 -25.01 2.88
CA GLY A 563 -0.65 -26.00 3.88
C GLY A 563 -0.18 -27.41 3.57
N SER A 564 -0.69 -28.34 4.37
CA SER A 564 -0.49 -29.78 4.16
C SER A 564 -1.72 -30.37 3.49
N ALA A 565 -1.52 -31.07 2.37
CA ALA A 565 -2.59 -31.78 1.68
C ALA A 565 -2.48 -33.29 1.96
N TYR A 566 -3.61 -33.91 2.24
CA TYR A 566 -3.76 -35.35 2.43
C TYR A 566 -4.86 -35.86 1.50
N PHE A 567 -4.54 -36.87 0.71
CA PHE A 567 -5.43 -37.42 -0.31
C PHE A 567 -5.91 -38.80 0.10
N PHE A 568 -7.20 -39.04 -0.07
CA PHE A 568 -7.88 -40.28 0.30
C PHE A 568 -8.64 -40.85 -0.89
N SER A 569 -9.03 -42.10 -0.82
CA SER A 569 -9.86 -42.74 -1.86
C SER A 569 -11.21 -42.02 -2.11
N GLY A 570 -11.75 -41.34 -1.09
CA GLY A 570 -13.05 -40.67 -1.06
C GLY A 570 -13.02 -39.14 -1.02
N GLY A 571 -11.86 -38.49 -1.06
CA GLY A 571 -11.74 -37.03 -1.01
C GLY A 571 -10.37 -36.54 -0.56
N LEU A 572 -10.28 -35.30 -0.08
CA LEU A 572 -9.02 -34.74 0.44
C LEU A 572 -9.23 -33.93 1.71
N LEU A 573 -8.17 -33.82 2.50
CA LEU A 573 -8.06 -32.93 3.65
C LEU A 573 -6.94 -31.94 3.40
N PHE A 574 -7.23 -30.66 3.57
CA PHE A 574 -6.24 -29.59 3.59
C PHE A 574 -6.09 -29.09 5.02
N SER A 575 -4.87 -29.07 5.55
CA SER A 575 -4.58 -28.62 6.91
C SER A 575 -3.77 -27.33 6.85
N HIS A 576 -4.35 -26.27 7.38
CA HIS A 576 -3.72 -24.97 7.53
C HIS A 576 -3.40 -24.70 9.00
N ARG A 577 -2.30 -23.99 9.26
CA ARG A 577 -1.83 -23.76 10.64
C ARG A 577 -2.74 -22.84 11.45
N HIS A 578 -3.45 -21.92 10.79
CA HIS A 578 -4.18 -20.85 11.48
C HIS A 578 -5.67 -21.12 11.65
N HIS A 579 -6.35 -21.71 10.67
CA HIS A 579 -7.80 -22.01 10.75
C HIS A 579 -8.11 -23.51 10.77
N GLY A 580 -7.09 -24.35 10.79
CA GLY A 580 -7.23 -25.79 10.98
C GLY A 580 -7.52 -26.55 9.69
N SER A 581 -8.29 -27.62 9.84
CA SER A 581 -8.52 -28.60 8.77
C SER A 581 -9.75 -28.27 7.92
N ILE A 582 -9.64 -28.45 6.62
CA ILE A 582 -10.73 -28.36 5.64
C ILE A 582 -10.88 -29.76 5.05
N VAL A 583 -12.08 -30.34 5.19
CA VAL A 583 -12.39 -31.67 4.68
C VAL A 583 -13.28 -31.53 3.45
N ILE A 584 -12.80 -32.06 2.32
CA ILE A 584 -13.53 -32.06 1.04
C ILE A 584 -13.83 -33.51 0.67
N ALA A 585 -15.00 -33.99 1.12
CA ALA A 585 -15.51 -35.31 0.77
C ALA A 585 -16.17 -35.31 -0.63
N LYS A 586 -16.05 -36.43 -1.36
CA LYS A 586 -16.61 -36.59 -2.72
C LYS A 586 -18.11 -36.30 -2.81
N GLU A 587 -18.87 -36.57 -1.76
CA GLU A 587 -20.31 -36.27 -1.71
C GLU A 587 -20.65 -34.78 -1.88
N HIS A 588 -19.71 -33.89 -1.54
CA HIS A 588 -19.82 -32.45 -1.71
C HIS A 588 -19.15 -31.94 -2.99
N VAL A 589 -18.60 -32.82 -3.83
CA VAL A 589 -17.85 -32.46 -5.05
C VAL A 589 -18.66 -32.86 -6.29
N ASP A 590 -18.71 -31.96 -7.27
CA ASP A 590 -19.32 -32.22 -8.58
C ASP A 590 -18.32 -32.73 -9.61
N ALA A 591 -17.06 -32.29 -9.53
CA ALA A 591 -15.99 -32.79 -10.38
C ALA A 591 -14.60 -32.49 -9.79
N PHE A 592 -13.66 -33.42 -10.01
CA PHE A 592 -12.23 -33.16 -9.92
C PHE A 592 -11.64 -33.08 -11.33
N SER A 593 -10.94 -31.99 -11.62
CA SER A 593 -10.17 -31.83 -12.87
C SER A 593 -8.71 -31.56 -12.56
N PHE A 594 -7.80 -32.10 -13.35
CA PHE A 594 -6.38 -31.97 -13.13
C PHE A 594 -5.67 -31.45 -14.37
N TYR A 595 -4.99 -30.33 -14.21
CA TYR A 595 -4.08 -29.76 -15.19
C TYR A 595 -2.63 -30.06 -14.75
N ASP A 596 -1.94 -30.90 -15.52
CA ASP A 596 -0.58 -31.38 -15.22
C ASP A 596 0.48 -30.28 -15.43
N GLY A 597 0.26 -29.40 -16.41
CA GLY A 597 1.32 -28.55 -16.94
C GLY A 597 2.31 -29.37 -17.76
N ASP A 598 3.61 -29.18 -17.50
CA ASP A 598 4.72 -29.85 -18.20
C ASP A 598 5.61 -30.69 -17.25
N SER A 599 5.13 -30.92 -16.03
CA SER A 599 5.80 -31.65 -14.94
C SER A 599 7.16 -31.09 -14.47
N THR A 600 7.69 -30.01 -15.07
CA THR A 600 9.06 -29.55 -14.82
C THR A 600 9.17 -28.07 -14.47
N SER A 601 8.40 -27.22 -15.13
CA SER A 601 8.45 -25.76 -15.00
C SER A 601 7.07 -25.12 -14.77
N VAL A 602 6.00 -25.82 -15.17
CA VAL A 602 4.61 -25.35 -15.06
C VAL A 602 3.94 -25.99 -13.85
N VAL A 603 3.34 -25.16 -13.00
CA VAL A 603 2.61 -25.59 -11.80
C VAL A 603 1.43 -26.48 -12.18
N ALA A 604 1.32 -27.65 -11.54
CA ALA A 604 0.15 -28.51 -11.68
C ALA A 604 -1.01 -28.00 -10.80
N ALA A 605 -2.24 -28.13 -11.29
CA ALA A 605 -3.43 -27.61 -10.63
C ALA A 605 -4.54 -28.67 -10.56
N LEU A 606 -4.95 -29.01 -9.34
CA LEU A 606 -6.15 -29.79 -9.08
C LEU A 606 -7.32 -28.84 -8.83
N LEU A 607 -8.28 -28.84 -9.75
CA LEU A 607 -9.52 -28.07 -9.69
C LEU A 607 -10.62 -28.91 -9.05
N ILE A 608 -11.27 -28.33 -8.04
CA ILE A 608 -12.26 -28.97 -7.20
C ILE A 608 -13.55 -28.19 -7.35
N HIS A 609 -14.48 -28.67 -8.17
CA HIS A 609 -15.81 -28.06 -8.30
C HIS A 609 -16.72 -28.64 -7.22
N PHE A 610 -17.27 -27.78 -6.36
CA PHE A 610 -18.01 -28.21 -5.18
C PHE A 610 -19.48 -27.75 -5.20
N ARG A 611 -20.32 -28.51 -4.49
CA ARG A 611 -21.73 -28.17 -4.24
C ARG A 611 -21.85 -27.20 -3.09
N SER A 612 -22.90 -26.38 -3.08
CA SER A 612 -23.19 -25.45 -1.99
C SER A 612 -23.36 -26.11 -0.61
N SER A 613 -23.55 -27.44 -0.55
CA SER A 613 -23.59 -28.19 0.70
C SER A 613 -22.27 -28.18 1.47
N ILE A 614 -21.13 -27.88 0.83
CA ILE A 614 -19.83 -27.75 1.53
C ILE A 614 -19.68 -26.42 2.26
N LEU A 615 -20.45 -25.38 1.90
CA LEU A 615 -20.25 -24.01 2.39
C LEU A 615 -20.24 -23.88 3.93
N PRO A 616 -21.05 -24.64 4.71
CA PRO A 616 -20.94 -24.64 6.17
C PRO A 616 -19.60 -25.18 6.72
N HIS A 617 -18.91 -26.00 5.93
CA HIS A 617 -17.68 -26.70 6.28
C HIS A 617 -16.44 -26.09 5.62
N LEU A 618 -16.62 -25.03 4.83
CA LEU A 618 -15.56 -24.32 4.14
C LEU A 618 -15.39 -22.94 4.78
N PRO A 619 -14.15 -22.48 5.06
CA PRO A 619 -13.91 -21.11 5.53
C PRO A 619 -14.58 -20.06 4.63
N VAL A 620 -15.14 -19.02 5.25
CA VAL A 620 -15.94 -18.00 4.55
C VAL A 620 -15.15 -17.29 3.45
N HIS A 621 -13.84 -17.06 3.66
CA HIS A 621 -13.00 -16.39 2.66
C HIS A 621 -12.74 -17.24 1.40
N PHE A 622 -13.08 -18.53 1.41
CA PHE A 622 -13.04 -19.37 0.22
C PHE A 622 -14.37 -19.46 -0.52
N HIS A 623 -15.44 -18.82 0.00
CA HIS A 623 -16.75 -18.79 -0.63
C HIS A 623 -16.66 -17.92 -1.88
N GLY A 624 -16.67 -18.58 -3.04
CA GLY A 624 -16.45 -17.97 -4.34
C GLY A 624 -17.68 -18.07 -5.23
N SER A 625 -17.86 -17.12 -6.15
CA SER A 625 -18.98 -17.11 -7.10
C SER A 625 -19.02 -18.30 -8.07
N SER A 626 -17.85 -18.92 -8.32
CA SER A 626 -17.69 -20.00 -9.29
C SER A 626 -17.67 -21.39 -8.65
N ASN A 627 -17.92 -21.48 -7.32
CA ASN A 627 -17.98 -22.73 -6.55
C ASN A 627 -16.85 -23.72 -6.86
N PHE A 628 -15.61 -23.23 -6.97
CA PHE A 628 -14.44 -24.10 -7.14
C PHE A 628 -13.26 -23.65 -6.28
N LEU A 629 -12.42 -24.61 -5.93
CA LEU A 629 -11.10 -24.40 -5.34
C LEU A 629 -10.02 -24.93 -6.30
N MET A 630 -8.83 -24.34 -6.24
CA MET A 630 -7.65 -24.83 -6.94
C MET A 630 -6.56 -25.16 -5.94
N LEU A 631 -6.15 -26.43 -5.90
CA LEU A 631 -4.96 -26.86 -5.16
C LEU A 631 -3.79 -26.90 -6.14
N ALA A 632 -2.83 -25.99 -5.97
CA ALA A 632 -1.62 -25.92 -6.75
C ALA A 632 -0.53 -26.81 -6.13
N LEU A 633 0.06 -27.66 -6.97
CA LEU A 633 1.14 -28.58 -6.63
C LEU A 633 2.38 -28.18 -7.42
N PHE A 634 3.41 -27.69 -6.73
CA PHE A 634 4.61 -27.20 -7.40
C PHE A 634 5.43 -28.33 -8.01
N PRO A 635 6.01 -28.13 -9.21
CA PRO A 635 6.80 -29.16 -9.88
C PRO A 635 7.93 -29.66 -8.99
N LYS A 636 8.22 -30.96 -9.04
CA LYS A 636 9.29 -31.64 -8.28
C LYS A 636 9.14 -31.59 -6.75
N SER A 637 8.07 -31.00 -6.21
CA SER A 637 7.78 -31.09 -4.78
C SER A 637 7.43 -32.53 -4.38
N LYS A 638 7.64 -32.87 -3.11
CA LYS A 638 7.29 -34.21 -2.59
C LYS A 638 5.81 -34.51 -2.74
N ILE A 639 4.95 -33.51 -2.48
CA ILE A 639 3.50 -33.66 -2.62
C ILE A 639 3.08 -33.86 -4.08
N TYR A 640 3.72 -33.17 -5.02
CA TYR A 640 3.51 -33.38 -6.44
C TYR A 640 3.85 -34.82 -6.83
N GLN A 641 5.06 -35.31 -6.49
CA GLN A 641 5.47 -36.67 -6.82
C GLN A 641 4.52 -37.72 -6.23
N ALA A 642 4.15 -37.54 -4.95
CA ALA A 642 3.22 -38.41 -4.25
C ALA A 642 1.82 -38.43 -4.89
N PHE A 643 1.32 -37.29 -5.36
CA PHE A 643 0.04 -37.21 -6.05
C PHE A 643 0.04 -38.06 -7.33
N TYR A 644 1.11 -38.02 -8.14
CA TYR A 644 1.19 -38.83 -9.36
C TYR A 644 1.32 -40.32 -9.07
N SER A 645 2.15 -40.70 -8.10
CA SER A 645 2.41 -42.11 -7.82
C SER A 645 1.23 -42.80 -7.12
N GLU A 646 0.55 -42.11 -6.21
CA GLU A 646 -0.39 -42.74 -5.27
C GLU A 646 -1.84 -42.26 -5.44
N VAL A 647 -2.12 -41.12 -6.08
CA VAL A 647 -3.48 -40.53 -6.16
C VAL A 647 -4.06 -40.55 -7.57
N PHE A 648 -3.24 -40.23 -8.57
CA PHE A 648 -3.69 -40.04 -9.95
C PHE A 648 -4.41 -41.27 -10.53
N SER A 649 -3.79 -42.45 -10.47
CA SER A 649 -4.38 -43.68 -11.00
C SER A 649 -5.64 -44.13 -10.22
N PRO A 650 -5.62 -44.19 -8.87
CA PRO A 650 -6.82 -44.57 -8.11
C PRO A 650 -8.02 -43.65 -8.32
N TRP A 651 -7.79 -42.34 -8.51
CA TRP A 651 -8.88 -41.40 -8.76
C TRP A 651 -9.39 -41.42 -10.21
N GLN A 652 -8.62 -41.96 -11.16
CA GLN A 652 -9.09 -42.17 -12.54
C GLN A 652 -9.91 -43.44 -12.70
N GLN A 653 -9.55 -44.54 -12.02
CA GLN A 653 -10.07 -45.89 -12.28
C GLN A 653 -11.33 -46.29 -11.50
N GLN A 654 -12.05 -45.36 -10.85
CA GLN A 654 -13.19 -45.72 -9.99
C GLN A 654 -14.46 -46.07 -10.79
N ASP A 655 -14.82 -47.36 -10.77
CA ASP A 655 -15.90 -47.95 -11.57
C ASP A 655 -17.33 -47.86 -10.96
N ASN A 656 -17.53 -47.42 -9.70
CA ASN A 656 -18.86 -47.57 -9.06
C ASN A 656 -19.40 -46.39 -8.21
N SER A 657 -18.72 -45.24 -8.10
CA SER A 657 -19.19 -44.09 -7.28
C SER A 657 -19.24 -42.72 -7.98
N GLY A 658 -19.07 -42.67 -9.30
CA GLY A 658 -19.53 -41.56 -10.16
C GLY A 658 -18.64 -40.32 -10.27
N LEU A 659 -17.59 -40.16 -9.47
CA LEU A 659 -16.66 -39.01 -9.54
C LEU A 659 -15.23 -39.47 -9.85
N SER A 660 -14.87 -39.49 -11.13
CA SER A 660 -13.51 -39.75 -11.62
C SER A 660 -12.74 -38.46 -11.87
N LEU A 661 -11.42 -38.51 -11.67
CA LEU A 661 -10.49 -37.42 -11.98
C LEU A 661 -10.38 -37.23 -13.49
N LYS A 662 -10.73 -36.04 -13.99
CA LYS A 662 -10.60 -35.70 -15.42
C LYS A 662 -9.31 -34.94 -15.67
N VAL A 663 -8.49 -35.43 -16.60
CA VAL A 663 -7.29 -34.69 -17.05
C VAL A 663 -7.72 -33.66 -18.08
N ILE A 664 -7.29 -32.42 -17.91
CA ILE A 664 -7.59 -31.31 -18.82
C ILE A 664 -6.29 -30.70 -19.36
N GLN A 665 -6.38 -30.15 -20.57
CA GLN A 665 -5.32 -29.37 -21.20
C GLN A 665 -5.54 -27.87 -20.90
N GLU A 666 -4.57 -27.02 -21.26
CA GLU A 666 -4.61 -25.58 -20.95
C GLU A 666 -5.84 -24.88 -21.57
N ASP A 667 -6.29 -25.32 -22.75
CA ASP A 667 -7.49 -24.84 -23.41
C ASP A 667 -8.79 -25.18 -22.65
N GLY A 668 -8.76 -26.21 -21.82
CA GLY A 668 -9.86 -26.60 -20.93
C GLY A 668 -10.03 -25.71 -19.69
N LEU A 669 -9.05 -24.84 -19.37
CA LEU A 669 -9.15 -23.92 -18.24
C LEU A 669 -10.02 -22.70 -18.60
N SER A 670 -10.95 -22.34 -17.72
CA SER A 670 -11.71 -21.09 -17.84
C SER A 670 -10.79 -19.86 -17.70
N ALA A 671 -11.23 -18.69 -18.18
CA ALA A 671 -10.44 -17.44 -18.05
C ALA A 671 -10.08 -17.13 -16.59
N GLU A 672 -10.97 -17.47 -15.66
CA GLU A 672 -10.76 -17.30 -14.23
C GLU A 672 -9.74 -18.30 -13.67
N GLN A 673 -9.84 -19.57 -14.06
CA GLN A 673 -8.88 -20.61 -13.67
C GLN A 673 -7.49 -20.30 -14.21
N LYS A 674 -7.38 -19.80 -15.45
CA LYS A 674 -6.12 -19.33 -16.04
C LYS A 674 -5.51 -18.18 -15.25
N ARG A 675 -6.33 -17.24 -14.77
CA ARG A 675 -5.85 -16.14 -13.92
C ARG A 675 -5.28 -16.65 -12.59
N LEU A 676 -5.98 -17.56 -11.91
CA LEU A 676 -5.49 -18.15 -10.67
C LEU A 676 -4.23 -18.97 -10.88
N HIS A 677 -4.19 -19.79 -11.93
CA HIS A 677 -3.02 -20.57 -12.31
C HIS A 677 -1.81 -19.67 -12.61
N SER A 678 -2.01 -18.57 -13.36
CA SER A 678 -0.97 -17.58 -13.61
C SER A 678 -0.40 -16.97 -12.32
N ASN A 679 -1.27 -16.70 -11.33
CA ASN A 679 -0.82 -16.22 -10.02
C ASN A 679 -0.01 -17.30 -9.27
N ALA A 680 -0.43 -18.56 -9.33
CA ALA A 680 0.32 -19.67 -8.76
C ALA A 680 1.68 -19.87 -9.44
N GLN A 681 1.74 -19.72 -10.76
CA GLN A 681 2.98 -19.77 -11.53
C GLN A 681 3.93 -18.63 -11.15
N LYS A 682 3.43 -17.41 -10.94
CA LYS A 682 4.24 -16.28 -10.47
C LYS A 682 4.80 -16.53 -9.07
N LEU A 683 4.00 -17.10 -8.17
CA LEU A 683 4.46 -17.47 -6.83
C LEU A 683 5.56 -18.53 -6.92
N PHE A 684 5.37 -19.57 -7.73
CA PHE A 684 6.39 -20.60 -7.96
C PHE A 684 7.69 -20.02 -8.55
N SER A 685 7.61 -19.07 -9.47
CA SER A 685 8.81 -18.43 -10.04
C SER A 685 9.54 -17.50 -9.06
N ALA A 686 8.87 -17.06 -7.99
CA ALA A 686 9.44 -16.15 -7.00
C ALA A 686 10.09 -16.88 -5.81
N LEU A 687 9.69 -18.14 -5.56
CA LEU A 687 10.29 -19.04 -4.56
C LEU A 687 11.43 -19.86 -5.18
#